data_AF-E4N723-F1
#
_entry.id   AF-E4N723-F1
#
_cell.length_a   1.000
_cell.length_b   1.000
_cell.length_c   1.000
_cell.angle_alpha   90.00
_cell.angle_beta   90.00
_cell.angle_gamma   90.00
#
_symmetry.space_group_name_H-M   'P 1'
#
loop_
_entity.id
_entity.type
_entity.pdbx_description
1 polymer ?
#
loop_
_entity_poly.entity_id
_entity_poly.type
_entity_poly.pdbx_seq_one_letter_code
_entity_poly.pdbx_strand_id
1 'polypeptide(L)'
;MRTLRFLLAAALLAGLPGPAAAAPADTGPLLVTYVARVCDRYDQVMANKARNNIQESLRDLGPDSNYPGGEAVNPAREQAGTPAPPCRPLPGWTFGTGTGFTGKTPATLQLTTLTGVLREDITTAASTPELDARGNPTGRTLDGAVTVPLTAAEQDAARRNSLVAAGGTKSAPLNGMQDRYGFAALRCAQDAVNGDNVEYLTYPAGARHVFCYYYAITPPPGAGTITVVKRVAPGSNGQGVFRFDGNLSYADTNGDGVNDFLLTASAAQQSSMDFVRGETRTGDDPWTFQEDVDPGSGWLPAGQPDCTAVGADGGPGTSVLLADSTGLVSVRLTAGDHVTCVFTNSRAAGQALLQKESIGGTGTFDLDVTPPPGADVLVTSPVTTTAEGVPVTVASAEHPPPGHYGLSETVPAPDGTGYWETPTAFCDGTELPVTLGPATPEAPNGTWLAGYDLAPDTTASCLLTNRFVPGGHIGIEKVTRGGTGTFRYVVQGRPVPRAGRSPIPPPQQSVATTTAEDTPATAVRADGSPGPAATLLPVGPLYRYSVQELLPAPTADGWWALESVDCGQAGSAPDLERALVEVLLTAEDPTPTCRFTNRFHRVTRLDVVKLTTDDTALRPLAARLELRCTGDESPAALLVDPGRPRADLGRRTFTTPTSCVLTEPATGAATGIDTATSAVLRDDTDGTEQPVALGREFTVPAERSSTVTVTNRLTRPSPSPSPSPSPSHSPSTDPSPSPSPTVPTTPTTPTAPSPAAPPPAGGLPETGSSPFPLLGAVSAGVLLSAGGTLLAAARRRRRH
;
A
#
# COMPACT_ATOMS: atom_id res chain seq x y z
N MET A 1 29.22 45.61 45.72
CA MET A 1 28.50 46.81 46.19
C MET A 1 27.02 46.65 45.87
N ARG A 2 26.13 46.99 46.83
CA ARG A 2 24.82 47.67 46.68
C ARG A 2 23.85 47.21 45.57
N THR A 3 22.78 46.45 45.89
CA THR A 3 21.39 46.88 46.28
C THR A 3 20.56 47.43 45.11
N LEU A 4 19.24 47.23 44.93
CA LEU A 4 18.08 46.87 45.79
C LEU A 4 17.26 45.72 45.13
N ARG A 5 16.44 44.86 45.76
CA ARG A 5 15.29 45.02 46.71
C ARG A 5 14.03 45.72 46.16
N PHE A 6 13.01 44.93 45.83
CA PHE A 6 11.60 45.27 46.12
C PHE A 6 10.86 44.03 46.66
N LEU A 7 9.80 44.26 47.44
CA LEU A 7 9.05 43.30 48.25
C LEU A 7 7.55 43.36 47.90
N LEU A 8 6.75 42.50 48.54
CA LEU A 8 5.29 42.34 48.50
C LEU A 8 4.72 41.52 47.31
N ALA A 9 3.64 40.76 47.48
CA ALA A 9 3.04 40.17 48.70
C ALA A 9 2.08 39.01 48.33
N ALA A 10 1.82 38.16 49.32
CA ALA A 10 1.04 36.94 49.30
C ALA A 10 -0.29 36.90 48.51
N ALA A 11 -0.52 35.77 47.85
CA ALA A 11 -1.81 35.09 47.83
C ALA A 11 -1.58 33.56 47.81
N LEU A 12 -1.58 32.91 48.97
CA LEU A 12 -1.67 31.45 49.04
C LEU A 12 -3.12 31.03 48.75
N LEU A 13 -3.40 30.52 47.56
CA LEU A 13 -4.45 29.52 47.40
C LEU A 13 -3.81 28.14 47.50
N ALA A 14 -4.11 27.42 48.58
CA ALA A 14 -3.84 26.00 48.65
C ALA A 14 -4.77 25.28 47.65
N GLY A 15 -4.22 24.89 46.50
CA GLY A 15 -4.93 24.01 45.58
C GLY A 15 -5.18 22.67 46.25
N LEU A 16 -6.45 22.37 46.54
CA LEU A 16 -6.87 21.02 46.90
C LEU A 16 -6.45 20.08 45.75
N PRO A 17 -5.84 18.92 46.02
CA PRO A 17 -5.70 17.91 44.99
C PRO A 17 -7.12 17.48 44.60
N GLY A 18 -7.54 17.83 43.38
CA GLY A 18 -8.75 17.26 42.79
C GLY A 18 -8.61 15.74 42.75
N PRO A 19 -9.73 14.98 42.74
CA PRO A 19 -9.66 13.54 42.59
C PRO A 19 -8.88 13.23 41.32
N ALA A 20 -7.72 12.57 41.47
CA ALA A 20 -6.95 12.11 40.34
C ALA A 20 -7.87 11.19 39.55
N ALA A 21 -8.21 11.59 38.32
CA ALA A 21 -8.96 10.73 37.42
C ALA A 21 -8.17 9.43 37.28
N ALA A 22 -8.78 8.31 37.69
CA ALA A 22 -8.20 7.01 37.43
C ALA A 22 -7.94 6.91 35.92
N ALA A 23 -6.72 6.55 35.54
CA ALA A 23 -6.37 6.41 34.13
C ALA A 23 -7.36 5.42 33.49
N PRO A 24 -7.93 5.72 32.31
CA PRO A 24 -8.85 4.80 31.65
C PRO A 24 -8.14 3.46 31.46
N ALA A 25 -8.78 2.37 31.89
CA ALA A 25 -8.24 1.04 31.71
C ALA A 25 -8.16 0.72 30.20
N ASP A 26 -7.05 0.07 29.86
CA ASP A 26 -6.45 0.15 28.54
C ASP A 26 -7.22 -0.65 27.48
N THR A 27 -7.56 -0.01 26.35
CA THR A 27 -7.89 -0.73 25.11
C THR A 27 -6.59 -1.29 24.56
N GLY A 28 -6.18 -2.45 25.06
CA GLY A 28 -4.83 -3.02 24.92
C GLY A 28 -4.10 -2.68 23.61
N PRO A 29 -2.82 -2.25 23.70
CA PRO A 29 -2.15 -1.49 22.65
C PRO A 29 -2.13 -2.22 21.31
N LEU A 30 -2.09 -1.44 20.22
CA LEU A 30 -1.77 -2.00 18.91
C LEU A 30 -0.40 -2.70 18.99
N LEU A 31 -0.35 -3.93 18.49
CA LEU A 31 0.83 -4.79 18.54
C LEU A 31 1.43 -4.95 17.13
N VAL A 32 2.74 -5.12 17.05
CA VAL A 32 3.42 -5.64 15.86
C VAL A 32 4.34 -6.77 16.29
N THR A 33 4.28 -7.89 15.58
CA THR A 33 5.30 -8.95 15.70
C THR A 33 6.30 -8.83 14.55
N TYR A 34 7.52 -8.45 14.91
CA TYR A 34 8.66 -8.39 14.00
C TYR A 34 9.39 -9.74 14.01
N VAL A 35 9.62 -10.31 12.84
CA VAL A 35 10.23 -11.62 12.63
C VAL A 35 11.44 -11.45 11.72
N ALA A 36 12.60 -11.93 12.14
CA ALA A 36 13.81 -11.90 11.34
C ALA A 36 14.26 -13.32 10.97
N ARG A 37 14.63 -13.51 9.71
CA ARG A 37 15.09 -14.77 9.14
C ARG A 37 16.41 -14.56 8.40
N VAL A 38 17.22 -15.61 8.36
CA VAL A 38 18.46 -15.64 7.58
C VAL A 38 18.51 -16.88 6.70
N CYS A 39 18.76 -16.67 5.41
CA CYS A 39 18.86 -17.69 4.38
C CYS A 39 20.30 -17.77 3.86
N ASP A 40 20.65 -18.86 3.18
CA ASP A 40 21.96 -19.01 2.53
C ASP A 40 21.96 -18.46 1.10
N ARG A 41 20.78 -18.43 0.44
CA ARG A 41 20.59 -17.95 -0.94
C ARG A 41 19.30 -17.14 -1.07
N TYR A 42 19.30 -16.21 -2.03
CA TYR A 42 18.17 -15.34 -2.34
C TYR A 42 16.92 -16.09 -2.82
N ASP A 43 17.10 -17.19 -3.56
CA ASP A 43 16.00 -18.03 -4.06
C ASP A 43 15.32 -18.89 -2.97
N GLN A 44 15.76 -18.80 -1.71
CA GLN A 44 15.05 -19.32 -0.53
C GLN A 44 14.09 -18.30 0.09
N VAL A 45 14.06 -17.06 -0.40
CA VAL A 45 13.16 -16.01 0.08
C VAL A 45 12.03 -15.88 -0.92
N MET A 46 10.78 -16.06 -0.49
CA MET A 46 9.61 -15.74 -1.32
C MET A 46 9.68 -14.27 -1.74
N ALA A 47 9.39 -13.97 -3.01
CA ALA A 47 9.34 -12.60 -3.51
C ALA A 47 8.22 -11.78 -2.84
N ASN A 48 8.33 -10.46 -2.96
CA ASN A 48 7.24 -9.55 -2.64
C ASN A 48 6.18 -9.58 -3.77
N LYS A 49 5.02 -8.95 -3.54
CA LYS A 49 3.84 -9.04 -4.43
C LYS A 49 4.06 -8.53 -5.87
N ALA A 50 5.11 -7.75 -6.09
CA ALA A 50 5.56 -7.34 -7.43
C ALA A 50 7.05 -7.65 -7.59
N ARG A 51 7.43 -8.29 -8.69
CA ARG A 51 8.81 -8.27 -9.15
C ARG A 51 9.03 -7.05 -10.01
N ASN A 52 9.93 -6.18 -9.59
CA ASN A 52 10.30 -4.97 -10.30
C ASN A 52 11.69 -4.48 -9.85
N ASN A 53 12.21 -3.45 -10.51
CA ASN A 53 13.54 -2.89 -10.17
C ASN A 53 13.53 -1.92 -8.97
N ILE A 54 12.41 -1.80 -8.24
CA ILE A 54 12.36 -1.14 -6.92
C ILE A 54 12.99 -2.07 -5.88
N GLN A 55 12.73 -3.38 -5.98
CA GLN A 55 13.29 -4.45 -5.14
C GLN A 55 14.79 -4.22 -4.86
N GLU A 56 15.12 -4.19 -3.57
CA GLU A 56 16.44 -3.76 -3.07
C GLU A 56 17.41 -4.94 -2.84
N SER A 57 17.02 -6.15 -3.21
CA SER A 57 17.86 -7.35 -3.15
C SER A 57 18.95 -7.35 -4.24
N LEU A 58 20.13 -7.87 -3.88
CA LEU A 58 21.27 -7.96 -4.81
C LEU A 58 21.16 -9.12 -5.82
N ARG A 59 20.27 -10.10 -5.56
CA ARG A 59 19.86 -11.15 -6.52
C ARG A 59 18.33 -11.25 -6.56
N ASP A 60 17.79 -11.83 -7.63
CA ASP A 60 16.37 -12.14 -7.70
C ASP A 60 15.97 -13.14 -6.60
N LEU A 61 14.72 -13.04 -6.16
CA LEU A 61 14.16 -13.83 -5.07
C LEU A 61 13.56 -15.14 -5.60
N GLY A 62 13.16 -16.02 -4.67
CA GLY A 62 12.64 -17.37 -4.91
C GLY A 62 11.25 -17.38 -5.59
N PRO A 63 10.30 -18.23 -5.18
CA PRO A 63 8.95 -18.22 -5.76
C PRO A 63 8.23 -16.88 -5.60
N ASP A 64 7.26 -16.62 -6.47
CA ASP A 64 6.37 -15.47 -6.35
C ASP A 64 5.61 -15.46 -5.02
N SER A 65 5.13 -14.28 -4.62
CA SER A 65 4.27 -14.12 -3.46
C SER A 65 3.08 -15.07 -3.50
N ASN A 66 2.85 -15.80 -2.41
CA ASN A 66 1.67 -16.65 -2.24
C ASN A 66 0.50 -15.93 -1.54
N TYR A 67 0.66 -14.62 -1.28
CA TYR A 67 -0.38 -13.78 -0.72
C TYR A 67 -1.43 -13.43 -1.79
N PRO A 68 -2.68 -13.27 -1.35
CA PRO A 68 -3.60 -12.37 -2.00
C PRO A 68 -3.31 -10.91 -1.60
N GLY A 69 -3.67 -9.99 -2.47
CA GLY A 69 -3.79 -8.55 -2.24
C GLY A 69 -4.85 -8.24 -1.21
N GLY A 70 -4.64 -7.17 -0.49
CA GLY A 70 -5.31 -6.88 0.78
C GLY A 70 -5.04 -7.88 1.91
N GLU A 71 -4.64 -9.14 1.65
CA GLU A 71 -4.28 -10.09 2.71
C GLU A 71 -3.01 -9.64 3.43
N ALA A 72 -3.10 -9.60 4.76
CA ALA A 72 -2.01 -9.20 5.62
C ALA A 72 -1.01 -10.34 5.85
N VAL A 73 0.26 -9.96 5.99
CA VAL A 73 1.40 -10.81 6.31
C VAL A 73 1.09 -11.69 7.51
N ASN A 74 1.27 -13.00 7.36
CA ASN A 74 0.95 -13.96 8.42
C ASN A 74 1.87 -15.20 8.37
N PRO A 75 2.12 -15.86 9.53
CA PRO A 75 3.10 -16.95 9.62
C PRO A 75 2.80 -18.15 8.72
N ALA A 76 1.53 -18.45 8.45
CA ALA A 76 1.14 -19.59 7.62
C ALA A 76 1.51 -19.37 6.14
N ARG A 77 1.30 -18.15 5.62
CA ARG A 77 1.71 -17.76 4.26
C ARG A 77 3.22 -17.74 4.11
N GLU A 78 3.94 -17.09 5.02
CA GLU A 78 5.41 -17.06 5.02
C GLU A 78 6.00 -18.49 5.06
N GLN A 79 5.46 -19.36 5.93
CA GLN A 79 5.92 -20.75 6.01
C GLN A 79 5.61 -21.55 4.74
N ALA A 80 4.43 -21.37 4.13
CA ALA A 80 4.04 -22.05 2.90
C ALA A 80 4.78 -21.52 1.65
N GLY A 81 5.26 -20.28 1.69
CA GLY A 81 5.99 -19.64 0.60
C GLY A 81 7.50 -19.85 0.64
N THR A 82 8.06 -20.21 1.80
CA THR A 82 9.50 -20.43 1.97
C THR A 82 9.93 -21.79 1.39
N PRO A 83 10.83 -21.84 0.37
CA PRO A 83 11.37 -23.08 -0.16
C PRO A 83 12.20 -23.88 0.87
N ALA A 84 12.39 -25.17 0.60
CA ALA A 84 13.22 -26.03 1.43
C ALA A 84 14.71 -25.96 1.00
N PRO A 85 15.68 -25.95 1.96
CA PRO A 85 15.48 -25.87 3.40
C PRO A 85 15.05 -24.45 3.84
N PRO A 86 14.18 -24.33 4.85
CA PRO A 86 13.65 -23.04 5.27
C PRO A 86 14.73 -22.15 5.90
N CYS A 87 14.57 -20.84 5.75
CA CYS A 87 15.45 -19.85 6.37
C CYS A 87 15.45 -19.95 7.91
N ARG A 88 16.62 -19.80 8.50
CA ARG A 88 16.84 -19.96 9.94
C ARG A 88 16.35 -18.73 10.72
N PRO A 89 15.91 -18.87 11.97
CA PRO A 89 15.61 -17.72 12.83
C PRO A 89 16.86 -16.84 13.04
N LEU A 90 16.67 -15.51 13.03
CA LEU A 90 17.73 -14.52 13.24
C LEU A 90 17.46 -13.67 14.49
N PRO A 91 17.67 -14.21 15.71
CA PRO A 91 17.53 -13.44 16.95
C PRO A 91 18.64 -12.38 17.07
N GLY A 92 18.37 -11.30 17.81
CA GLY A 92 19.30 -10.18 17.97
C GLY A 92 19.29 -9.19 16.80
N TRP A 93 18.41 -9.37 15.82
CA TRP A 93 18.19 -8.41 14.73
C TRP A 93 17.28 -7.26 15.19
N THR A 94 17.69 -6.02 14.90
CA THR A 94 16.98 -4.80 15.29
C THR A 94 16.19 -4.20 14.13
N PHE A 95 14.97 -3.75 14.41
CA PHE A 95 14.11 -3.01 13.49
C PHE A 95 13.96 -1.56 13.96
N GLY A 96 13.67 -0.65 13.02
CA GLY A 96 13.28 0.72 13.31
C GLY A 96 11.88 1.08 12.78
N THR A 97 11.27 2.12 13.32
CA THR A 97 10.01 2.69 12.84
C THR A 97 10.10 4.20 12.62
N GLY A 98 9.27 4.73 11.72
CA GLY A 98 9.29 6.13 11.33
C GLY A 98 7.93 6.62 10.79
N THR A 99 7.91 7.84 10.25
CA THR A 99 6.72 8.43 9.60
C THR A 99 6.79 8.47 8.06
N GLY A 100 7.80 7.80 7.48
CA GLY A 100 8.08 7.72 6.05
C GLY A 100 9.51 7.25 5.80
N PHE A 101 9.99 7.39 4.55
CA PHE A 101 11.34 6.96 4.14
C PHE A 101 12.02 7.98 3.21
N THR A 102 13.27 7.71 2.85
CA THR A 102 14.05 8.36 1.79
C THR A 102 14.58 7.27 0.85
N GLY A 103 14.63 7.57 -0.45
CA GLY A 103 15.10 6.65 -1.48
C GLY A 103 16.56 6.20 -1.30
N LYS A 104 16.89 5.06 -1.93
CA LYS A 104 18.19 4.41 -1.87
C LYS A 104 19.34 5.23 -2.44
N THR A 105 20.52 5.11 -1.81
CA THR A 105 21.78 5.73 -2.24
C THR A 105 22.97 4.80 -1.92
N PRO A 106 24.16 4.99 -2.54
CA PRO A 106 25.37 4.26 -2.16
C PRO A 106 25.71 4.39 -0.65
N ALA A 107 25.44 5.56 -0.06
CA ALA A 107 25.67 5.81 1.37
C ALA A 107 24.72 5.04 2.30
N THR A 108 23.57 4.58 1.79
CA THR A 108 22.61 3.74 2.51
C THR A 108 22.66 2.27 2.05
N LEU A 109 23.79 1.83 1.48
CA LEU A 109 23.98 0.48 0.93
C LEU A 109 22.98 0.12 -0.19
N GLN A 110 22.49 1.14 -0.89
CA GLN A 110 21.42 1.05 -1.89
C GLN A 110 20.09 0.52 -1.34
N LEU A 111 19.84 0.75 -0.05
CA LEU A 111 18.57 0.49 0.64
C LEU A 111 17.84 1.79 0.98
N THR A 112 16.51 1.75 1.01
CA THR A 112 15.65 2.78 1.60
C THR A 112 15.89 2.90 3.11
N THR A 113 15.68 4.11 3.64
CA THR A 113 15.92 4.43 5.06
C THR A 113 14.83 5.32 5.65
N LEU A 114 14.61 5.23 6.97
CA LEU A 114 13.54 5.93 7.68
C LEU A 114 13.67 7.47 7.67
N THR A 115 12.52 8.13 7.58
CA THR A 115 12.34 9.54 7.95
C THR A 115 11.36 9.66 9.12
N GLY A 116 11.48 10.75 9.90
CA GLY A 116 10.67 10.95 11.11
C GLY A 116 10.77 9.77 12.09
N VAL A 117 11.99 9.33 12.39
CA VAL A 117 12.27 8.15 13.25
C VAL A 117 11.52 8.26 14.58
N LEU A 118 10.83 7.18 14.94
CA LEU A 118 10.05 7.06 16.17
C LEU A 118 10.71 6.10 17.17
N ARG A 119 11.29 5.00 16.67
CA ARG A 119 11.85 3.92 17.50
C ARG A 119 12.92 3.14 16.75
N GLU A 120 13.97 2.69 17.45
CA GLU A 120 15.10 1.91 16.88
C GLU A 120 15.65 0.84 17.86
N ASP A 121 14.87 0.43 18.86
CA ASP A 121 15.24 -0.55 19.90
C ASP A 121 14.43 -1.87 19.83
N ILE A 122 13.79 -2.14 18.68
CA ILE A 122 12.93 -3.30 18.47
C ILE A 122 13.80 -4.51 18.08
N THR A 123 14.30 -5.24 19.07
CA THR A 123 15.22 -6.37 18.84
C THR A 123 14.54 -7.73 18.98
N THR A 124 14.70 -8.59 17.98
CA THR A 124 14.15 -9.95 17.94
C THR A 124 14.73 -10.87 19.03
N ALA A 125 13.86 -11.64 19.68
CA ALA A 125 14.23 -12.64 20.68
C ALA A 125 14.40 -14.04 20.07
N ALA A 126 14.94 -14.98 20.86
CA ALA A 126 15.09 -16.37 20.45
C ALA A 126 13.74 -17.03 20.12
N SER A 127 12.70 -16.79 20.92
CA SER A 127 11.33 -17.26 20.69
C SER A 127 10.31 -16.32 21.34
N THR A 128 9.15 -16.15 20.70
CA THR A 128 8.07 -15.22 21.05
C THR A 128 6.71 -15.89 20.81
N PRO A 129 5.68 -15.69 21.66
CA PRO A 129 4.34 -16.23 21.41
C PRO A 129 3.73 -15.72 20.09
N GLU A 130 3.13 -16.61 19.30
CA GLU A 130 2.40 -16.22 18.09
C GLU A 130 1.00 -15.72 18.46
N LEU A 131 0.66 -14.50 18.04
CA LEU A 131 -0.65 -13.89 18.29
C LEU A 131 -1.53 -13.85 17.04
N ASP A 132 -2.85 -13.97 17.21
CA ASP A 132 -3.84 -13.77 16.16
C ASP A 132 -3.96 -12.28 15.76
N ALA A 133 -4.81 -11.96 14.78
CA ALA A 133 -5.04 -10.57 14.34
C ALA A 133 -5.67 -9.65 15.41
N ARG A 134 -6.22 -10.21 16.50
CA ARG A 134 -6.78 -9.48 17.65
C ARG A 134 -5.75 -9.29 18.78
N GLY A 135 -4.57 -9.91 18.69
CA GLY A 135 -3.52 -9.89 19.71
C GLY A 135 -3.63 -11.01 20.75
N ASN A 136 -4.47 -12.03 20.53
CA ASN A 136 -4.60 -13.17 21.44
C ASN A 136 -3.54 -14.23 21.13
N PRO A 137 -2.92 -14.88 22.13
CA PRO A 137 -2.03 -16.02 21.91
C PRO A 137 -2.74 -17.18 21.20
N THR A 138 -2.12 -17.69 20.14
CA THR A 138 -2.61 -18.85 19.37
C THR A 138 -2.21 -20.20 19.98
N GLY A 139 -1.40 -20.19 21.05
CA GLY A 139 -0.75 -21.38 21.61
C GLY A 139 0.52 -21.84 20.85
N ARG A 140 0.88 -21.19 19.75
CA ARG A 140 2.13 -21.42 19.01
C ARG A 140 3.20 -20.38 19.36
N THR A 141 4.43 -20.62 18.93
CA THR A 141 5.58 -19.71 19.10
C THR A 141 6.29 -19.47 17.76
N LEU A 142 6.86 -18.27 17.62
CA LEU A 142 7.71 -17.87 16.52
C LEU A 142 9.14 -17.64 17.03
N ASP A 143 10.08 -18.40 16.51
CA ASP A 143 11.49 -18.19 16.79
C ASP A 143 12.03 -16.96 16.04
N GLY A 144 13.10 -16.34 16.54
CA GLY A 144 13.75 -15.17 15.89
C GLY A 144 12.78 -14.01 15.68
N ALA A 145 11.95 -13.71 16.69
CA ALA A 145 10.85 -12.77 16.60
C ALA A 145 10.69 -11.95 17.90
N VAL A 146 10.03 -10.81 17.83
CA VAL A 146 9.60 -10.02 19.00
C VAL A 146 8.24 -9.38 18.73
N THR A 147 7.33 -9.48 19.69
CA THR A 147 6.09 -8.69 19.70
C THR A 147 6.29 -7.48 20.59
N VAL A 148 6.02 -6.29 20.05
CA VAL A 148 6.05 -5.04 20.82
C VAL A 148 4.70 -4.31 20.72
N PRO A 149 4.27 -3.63 21.80
CA PRO A 149 3.23 -2.62 21.70
C PRO A 149 3.79 -1.39 20.99
N LEU A 150 2.96 -0.76 20.16
CA LEU A 150 3.25 0.55 19.60
C LEU A 150 3.26 1.62 20.71
N THR A 151 4.32 2.42 20.72
CA THR A 151 4.41 3.64 21.54
C THR A 151 3.34 4.66 21.14
N ALA A 152 3.07 5.65 21.99
CA ALA A 152 2.07 6.69 21.69
C ALA A 152 2.33 7.40 20.34
N ALA A 153 3.60 7.67 20.00
CA ALA A 153 3.98 8.30 18.74
C ALA A 153 3.80 7.38 17.52
N GLU A 154 4.09 6.08 17.66
CA GLU A 154 3.83 5.08 16.61
C GLU A 154 2.33 4.87 16.38
N GLN A 155 1.53 4.80 17.44
CA GLN A 155 0.07 4.74 17.33
C GLN A 155 -0.51 5.98 16.63
N ASP A 156 0.04 7.17 16.92
CA ASP A 156 -0.32 8.41 16.25
C ASP A 156 0.04 8.40 14.75
N ALA A 157 1.18 7.80 14.38
CA ALA A 157 1.55 7.60 12.98
C ALA A 157 0.67 6.55 12.28
N ALA A 158 0.29 5.48 12.96
CA ALA A 158 -0.62 4.45 12.44
C ALA A 158 -2.02 5.04 12.17
N ARG A 159 -2.54 5.84 13.11
CA ARG A 159 -3.80 6.58 12.95
C ARG A 159 -3.82 7.54 11.75
N ARG A 160 -2.65 8.04 11.33
CA ARG A 160 -2.48 8.95 10.17
C ARG A 160 -2.12 8.22 8.87
N ASN A 161 -2.09 6.88 8.86
CA ASN A 161 -1.58 6.10 7.72
C ASN A 161 -0.20 6.60 7.25
N SER A 162 0.71 6.80 8.23
CA SER A 162 2.08 7.24 8.01
C SER A 162 3.12 6.40 8.76
N LEU A 163 2.73 5.41 9.59
CA LEU A 163 3.69 4.53 10.25
C LEU A 163 4.35 3.62 9.22
N VAL A 164 5.68 3.55 9.25
CA VAL A 164 6.48 2.60 8.48
C VAL A 164 7.43 1.84 9.42
N ALA A 165 7.83 0.64 9.01
CA ALA A 165 8.87 -0.15 9.65
C ALA A 165 10.02 -0.41 8.68
N ALA A 166 11.24 -0.50 9.20
CA ALA A 166 12.44 -0.80 8.42
C ALA A 166 13.14 -2.06 8.90
N GLY A 167 13.79 -2.76 7.97
CA GLY A 167 14.64 -3.93 8.23
C GLY A 167 15.92 -3.64 9.02
N GLY A 168 16.13 -2.41 9.48
CA GLY A 168 17.25 -1.96 10.29
C GLY A 168 16.98 -0.58 10.88
N THR A 169 18.02 0.14 11.31
CA THR A 169 17.90 1.54 11.76
C THR A 169 18.15 2.52 10.62
N LYS A 170 17.80 3.80 10.81
CA LYS A 170 18.01 4.84 9.79
C LYS A 170 19.47 4.97 9.36
N SER A 171 20.40 4.94 10.31
CA SER A 171 21.84 5.10 10.06
C SER A 171 22.54 3.79 9.74
N ALA A 172 21.91 2.65 10.02
CA ALA A 172 22.44 1.32 9.76
C ALA A 172 21.31 0.40 9.26
N PRO A 173 20.94 0.45 7.96
CA PRO A 173 19.85 -0.34 7.41
C PRO A 173 20.10 -1.85 7.46
N LEU A 174 21.35 -2.29 7.65
CA LEU A 174 21.76 -3.67 7.95
C LEU A 174 22.38 -3.82 9.35
N ASN A 175 22.01 -2.96 10.29
CA ASN A 175 22.45 -2.95 11.69
C ASN A 175 23.99 -2.97 11.90
N GLY A 176 24.74 -2.41 10.95
CA GLY A 176 26.21 -2.38 10.96
C GLY A 176 26.86 -3.73 10.64
N MET A 177 26.08 -4.71 10.16
CA MET A 177 26.50 -6.08 9.88
C MET A 177 26.56 -6.38 8.37
N GLN A 178 26.73 -5.36 7.52
CA GLN A 178 26.77 -5.49 6.05
C GLN A 178 27.84 -6.46 5.52
N ASP A 179 28.92 -6.70 6.26
CA ASP A 179 29.96 -7.68 5.90
C ASP A 179 29.51 -9.15 6.15
N ARG A 180 28.40 -9.33 6.87
CA ARG A 180 27.86 -10.64 7.30
C ARG A 180 26.46 -10.91 6.75
N TYR A 181 25.66 -9.87 6.52
CA TYR A 181 24.27 -9.99 6.08
C TYR A 181 23.97 -9.00 4.95
N GLY A 182 23.16 -9.44 4.00
CA GLY A 182 22.61 -8.60 2.93
C GLY A 182 21.09 -8.62 2.95
N PHE A 183 20.47 -7.52 2.55
CA PHE A 183 19.02 -7.43 2.41
C PHE A 183 18.49 -8.43 1.37
N ALA A 184 17.35 -9.07 1.64
CA ALA A 184 16.56 -9.78 0.64
C ALA A 184 15.12 -9.25 0.54
N ALA A 185 14.38 -9.20 1.64
CA ALA A 185 13.00 -8.72 1.65
C ALA A 185 12.56 -8.22 3.03
N LEU A 186 11.64 -7.26 3.03
CA LEU A 186 10.78 -6.90 4.15
C LEU A 186 9.33 -7.02 3.66
N ARG A 187 8.41 -7.45 4.52
CA ARG A 187 6.96 -7.45 4.28
C ARG A 187 6.25 -7.10 5.60
N CYS A 188 5.40 -6.08 5.62
CA CYS A 188 4.77 -5.54 6.83
C CYS A 188 3.27 -5.30 6.67
N ALA A 189 2.46 -5.85 7.58
CA ALA A 189 1.01 -5.68 7.57
C ALA A 189 0.39 -6.04 6.20
N GLN A 190 -0.22 -5.10 5.47
CA GLN A 190 -0.74 -5.33 4.12
C GLN A 190 0.28 -4.98 3.01
N ASP A 191 1.33 -4.23 3.37
CA ASP A 191 2.37 -3.74 2.46
C ASP A 191 3.50 -4.78 2.38
N ALA A 192 3.68 -5.31 1.18
CA ALA A 192 4.54 -6.46 0.96
C ALA A 192 4.99 -6.54 -0.50
N VAL A 193 5.03 -5.40 -1.20
CA VAL A 193 4.86 -5.39 -2.67
C VAL A 193 6.13 -5.09 -3.44
N ASN A 194 6.86 -4.05 -3.05
CA ASN A 194 7.97 -3.55 -3.88
C ASN A 194 9.33 -4.09 -3.46
N GLY A 195 9.42 -4.77 -2.31
CA GLY A 195 10.66 -5.42 -1.89
C GLY A 195 11.73 -4.43 -1.45
N ASP A 196 11.31 -3.33 -0.83
CA ASP A 196 12.17 -2.31 -0.24
C ASP A 196 12.40 -2.54 1.25
N ASN A 197 13.45 -1.93 1.79
CA ASN A 197 13.85 -2.06 3.19
C ASN A 197 12.95 -1.28 4.16
N VAL A 198 11.94 -0.54 3.67
CA VAL A 198 10.99 0.23 4.49
C VAL A 198 9.54 0.10 3.97
N GLU A 199 8.71 -0.69 4.65
CA GLU A 199 7.32 -0.99 4.26
C GLU A 199 6.31 -0.33 5.24
N TYR A 200 5.09 0.00 4.79
CA TYR A 200 4.06 0.61 5.63
C TYR A 200 3.47 -0.36 6.67
N LEU A 201 3.12 0.19 7.85
CA LEU A 201 2.41 -0.52 8.91
C LEU A 201 0.96 -0.04 9.01
N THR A 202 0.08 -0.71 8.26
CA THR A 202 -1.38 -0.55 8.35
C THR A 202 -2.00 -1.59 9.29
N TYR A 203 -3.28 -1.43 9.63
CA TYR A 203 -4.04 -2.44 10.40
C TYR A 203 -5.38 -2.69 9.69
N PRO A 204 -5.64 -3.93 9.20
CA PRO A 204 -6.92 -4.31 8.61
C PRO A 204 -8.12 -4.07 9.54
N ALA A 205 -9.34 -4.09 8.98
CA ALA A 205 -10.57 -3.87 9.74
C ALA A 205 -10.65 -4.74 11.01
N GLY A 206 -10.72 -4.10 12.18
CA GLY A 206 -10.82 -4.78 13.47
C GLY A 206 -9.54 -5.49 13.95
N ALA A 207 -8.43 -5.44 13.21
CA ALA A 207 -7.16 -6.02 13.62
C ALA A 207 -6.42 -5.12 14.62
N ARG A 208 -5.94 -5.69 15.73
CA ARG A 208 -5.06 -5.03 16.71
C ARG A 208 -3.61 -5.47 16.62
N HIS A 209 -3.33 -6.49 15.81
CA HIS A 209 -2.01 -7.07 15.66
C HIS A 209 -1.72 -7.42 14.19
N VAL A 210 -0.50 -7.09 13.76
CA VAL A 210 0.03 -7.37 12.42
C VAL A 210 1.49 -7.85 12.50
N PHE A 211 1.98 -8.47 11.43
CA PHE A 211 3.34 -8.98 11.35
C PHE A 211 4.23 -8.14 10.42
N CYS A 212 5.52 -8.08 10.74
CA CYS A 212 6.59 -7.68 9.83
C CYS A 212 7.59 -8.84 9.71
N TYR A 213 7.86 -9.32 8.48
CA TYR A 213 8.83 -10.36 8.20
C TYR A 213 10.01 -9.80 7.41
N TYR A 214 11.21 -9.96 7.96
CA TYR A 214 12.48 -9.55 7.37
C TYR A 214 13.35 -10.77 7.04
N TYR A 215 13.97 -10.75 5.86
CA TYR A 215 14.86 -11.79 5.37
C TYR A 215 16.22 -11.19 5.00
N ALA A 216 17.28 -11.76 5.57
CA ALA A 216 18.67 -11.50 5.20
C ALA A 216 19.34 -12.72 4.57
N ILE A 217 20.37 -12.48 3.74
CA ILE A 217 21.24 -13.52 3.17
C ILE A 217 22.59 -13.53 3.88
N THR A 218 23.15 -14.71 4.15
CA THR A 218 24.51 -14.89 4.66
C THR A 218 25.24 -16.01 3.88
N PRO A 219 26.49 -15.81 3.43
CA PRO A 219 27.22 -14.53 3.35
C PRO A 219 26.70 -13.67 2.19
N PRO A 220 26.49 -12.35 2.36
CA PRO A 220 26.03 -11.46 1.30
C PRO A 220 27.03 -11.40 0.15
N PRO A 221 26.58 -11.33 -1.12
CA PRO A 221 27.44 -10.87 -2.22
C PRO A 221 27.84 -9.41 -1.99
N GLY A 222 29.07 -9.04 -2.36
CA GLY A 222 29.38 -7.63 -2.59
C GLY A 222 28.51 -7.06 -3.73
N ALA A 223 28.38 -5.75 -3.82
CA ALA A 223 27.54 -5.09 -4.83
C ALA A 223 28.40 -4.38 -5.90
N GLY A 224 27.95 -4.41 -7.16
CA GLY A 224 28.44 -3.58 -8.26
C GLY A 224 27.28 -2.95 -9.02
N THR A 225 27.59 -2.09 -9.98
CA THR A 225 26.59 -1.41 -10.84
C THR A 225 26.75 -1.87 -12.28
N ILE A 226 25.65 -2.21 -12.94
CA ILE A 226 25.58 -2.44 -14.39
C ILE A 226 24.67 -1.35 -14.98
N THR A 227 25.20 -0.52 -15.86
CA THR A 227 24.44 0.47 -16.65
C THR A 227 24.29 -0.05 -18.07
N VAL A 228 23.04 -0.16 -18.53
CA VAL A 228 22.73 -0.43 -19.93
C VAL A 228 22.37 0.87 -20.60
N VAL A 229 23.09 1.23 -21.66
CA VAL A 229 22.90 2.46 -22.44
C VAL A 229 22.39 2.08 -23.82
N LYS A 230 21.26 2.67 -24.21
CA LYS A 230 20.63 2.51 -25.51
C LYS A 230 20.84 3.75 -26.37
N ARG A 231 21.40 3.54 -27.57
CA ARG A 231 21.63 4.56 -28.60
C ARG A 231 20.99 4.13 -29.93
N VAL A 232 20.69 5.12 -30.75
CA VAL A 232 20.33 4.95 -32.15
C VAL A 232 21.38 5.64 -33.00
N ALA A 233 21.83 4.98 -34.07
CA ALA A 233 22.85 5.51 -34.97
C ALA A 233 22.35 6.76 -35.71
N PRO A 234 23.21 7.80 -35.90
CA PRO A 234 22.89 8.94 -36.75
C PRO A 234 22.43 8.49 -38.14
N GLY A 235 21.44 9.17 -38.72
CA GLY A 235 20.84 8.78 -40.01
C GLY A 235 19.71 7.73 -39.90
N SER A 236 19.40 7.22 -38.71
CA SER A 236 18.26 6.30 -38.51
C SER A 236 16.95 7.06 -38.30
N ASN A 237 15.87 6.56 -38.90
CA ASN A 237 14.53 7.13 -38.74
C ASN A 237 13.84 6.67 -37.45
N GLY A 238 13.23 7.62 -36.73
CA GLY A 238 12.28 7.37 -35.65
C GLY A 238 12.86 7.25 -34.24
N GLN A 239 11.95 7.16 -33.27
CA GLN A 239 12.21 6.76 -31.90
C GLN A 239 11.83 5.29 -31.72
N GLY A 240 12.71 4.48 -31.15
CA GLY A 240 12.43 3.09 -30.80
C GLY A 240 12.26 2.90 -29.29
N VAL A 241 11.38 1.99 -28.92
CA VAL A 241 11.33 1.38 -27.57
C VAL A 241 11.98 0.01 -27.70
N PHE A 242 13.07 -0.22 -26.97
CA PHE A 242 13.90 -1.41 -27.08
C PHE A 242 13.80 -2.23 -25.80
N ARG A 243 13.52 -3.53 -25.97
CA ARG A 243 13.30 -4.49 -24.88
C ARG A 243 14.58 -5.28 -24.64
N PHE A 244 14.90 -5.53 -23.38
CA PHE A 244 16.13 -6.20 -22.97
C PHE A 244 15.82 -7.37 -22.05
N ASP A 245 15.91 -8.57 -22.60
CA ASP A 245 15.53 -9.84 -21.98
C ASP A 245 16.73 -10.45 -21.25
N GLY A 246 16.52 -11.00 -20.04
CA GLY A 246 17.58 -11.74 -19.35
C GLY A 246 17.32 -11.91 -17.86
N ASN A 247 18.37 -11.92 -17.06
CA ASN A 247 18.26 -11.96 -15.58
C ASN A 247 18.71 -10.65 -14.91
N LEU A 248 19.10 -9.63 -15.69
CA LEU A 248 19.55 -8.34 -15.15
C LEU A 248 18.40 -7.57 -14.48
N SER A 249 17.23 -7.52 -15.13
CA SER A 249 16.01 -6.97 -14.54
C SER A 249 15.35 -7.97 -13.60
N TYR A 250 14.59 -7.46 -12.63
CA TYR A 250 13.60 -8.26 -11.89
C TYR A 250 12.17 -8.00 -12.37
N ALA A 251 11.95 -6.97 -13.20
CA ALA A 251 10.63 -6.75 -13.80
C ALA A 251 10.39 -7.73 -14.95
N ASP A 252 9.13 -8.10 -15.18
CA ASP A 252 8.60 -8.59 -16.45
C ASP A 252 7.61 -7.53 -16.92
N THR A 253 7.97 -6.76 -17.96
CA THR A 253 7.17 -5.60 -18.40
C THR A 253 6.04 -5.95 -19.36
N ASN A 254 6.03 -7.18 -19.90
CA ASN A 254 5.08 -7.62 -20.92
C ASN A 254 4.19 -8.81 -20.47
N GLY A 255 4.55 -9.51 -19.38
CA GLY A 255 3.84 -10.64 -18.79
C GLY A 255 4.10 -12.00 -19.44
N ASP A 256 5.20 -12.18 -20.19
CA ASP A 256 5.53 -13.42 -20.90
C ASP A 256 6.31 -14.45 -20.06
N GLY A 257 6.78 -14.07 -18.86
CA GLY A 257 7.55 -14.91 -17.96
C GLY A 257 9.07 -14.81 -18.14
N VAL A 258 9.57 -13.90 -18.98
CA VAL A 258 10.98 -13.52 -19.10
C VAL A 258 11.17 -12.16 -18.43
N ASN A 259 12.12 -12.06 -17.49
CA ASN A 259 12.44 -10.76 -16.91
C ASN A 259 13.05 -9.84 -17.99
N ASP A 260 12.50 -8.64 -18.12
CA ASP A 260 12.92 -7.66 -19.11
C ASP A 260 12.87 -6.21 -18.58
N PHE A 261 13.34 -5.29 -19.41
CA PHE A 261 13.18 -3.85 -19.21
C PHE A 261 13.19 -3.11 -20.55
N LEU A 262 12.65 -1.89 -20.55
CA LEU A 262 12.50 -1.07 -21.75
C LEU A 262 13.39 0.18 -21.69
N LEU A 263 14.08 0.49 -22.79
CA LEU A 263 14.78 1.75 -23.01
C LEU A 263 14.28 2.43 -24.29
N THR A 264 13.85 3.68 -24.20
CA THR A 264 13.37 4.49 -25.34
C THR A 264 14.48 5.40 -25.87
N ALA A 265 14.84 5.29 -27.15
CA ALA A 265 15.91 6.11 -27.74
C ALA A 265 15.62 6.51 -29.21
N SER A 266 16.23 7.62 -29.64
CA SER A 266 16.23 8.11 -31.02
C SER A 266 17.63 8.61 -31.40
N ALA A 267 17.86 8.97 -32.67
CA ALA A 267 19.15 9.52 -33.11
C ALA A 267 19.53 10.84 -32.38
N ALA A 268 18.55 11.55 -31.81
CA ALA A 268 18.75 12.77 -31.02
C ALA A 268 18.87 12.54 -29.51
N GLN A 269 18.38 11.40 -28.99
CA GLN A 269 18.28 11.13 -27.55
C GLN A 269 18.61 9.67 -27.21
N GLN A 270 19.70 9.46 -26.45
CA GLN A 270 20.00 8.18 -25.81
C GLN A 270 19.18 7.98 -24.52
N SER A 271 19.07 6.74 -24.05
CA SER A 271 18.48 6.38 -22.75
C SER A 271 19.34 5.36 -22.03
N SER A 272 19.17 5.22 -20.72
CA SER A 272 19.93 4.28 -19.89
C SER A 272 19.19 3.87 -18.62
N MET A 273 19.52 2.69 -18.09
CA MET A 273 19.05 2.21 -16.79
C MET A 273 20.21 1.62 -15.98
N ASP A 274 20.24 1.94 -14.69
CA ASP A 274 21.25 1.48 -13.74
C ASP A 274 20.70 0.35 -12.87
N PHE A 275 21.47 -0.73 -12.75
CA PHE A 275 21.15 -1.91 -11.96
C PHE A 275 22.22 -2.15 -10.91
N VAL A 276 21.88 -1.96 -9.63
CA VAL A 276 22.72 -2.40 -8.51
C VAL A 276 22.49 -3.89 -8.31
N ARG A 277 23.57 -4.67 -8.38
CA ARG A 277 23.52 -6.13 -8.45
C ARG A 277 24.67 -6.79 -7.68
N GLY A 278 24.43 -8.01 -7.22
CA GLY A 278 25.40 -8.82 -6.50
C GLY A 278 26.55 -9.28 -7.40
N GLU A 279 27.75 -9.34 -6.82
CA GLU A 279 28.94 -9.93 -7.44
C GLU A 279 28.65 -11.37 -7.92
N THR A 280 29.31 -11.78 -9.00
CA THR A 280 29.18 -13.13 -9.55
C THR A 280 30.26 -14.04 -8.99
N ARG A 281 29.88 -14.88 -8.03
CA ARG A 281 30.79 -15.83 -7.37
C ARG A 281 31.03 -17.09 -8.21
N THR A 282 31.96 -17.92 -7.77
CA THR A 282 32.17 -19.25 -8.34
C THR A 282 30.92 -20.11 -8.12
N GLY A 283 30.29 -20.55 -9.21
CA GLY A 283 29.03 -21.29 -9.17
C GLY A 283 27.79 -20.42 -9.37
N ASP A 284 27.91 -19.09 -9.31
CA ASP A 284 26.84 -18.18 -9.70
C ASP A 284 26.76 -18.07 -11.23
N ASP A 285 25.53 -17.95 -11.72
CA ASP A 285 25.26 -17.51 -13.08
C ASP A 285 25.66 -16.03 -13.28
N PRO A 286 26.23 -15.70 -14.46
CA PRO A 286 26.50 -14.32 -14.83
C PRO A 286 25.20 -13.52 -14.97
N TRP A 287 25.33 -12.21 -14.89
CA TRP A 287 24.25 -11.31 -15.31
C TRP A 287 24.16 -11.31 -16.83
N THR A 288 23.02 -11.71 -17.35
CA THR A 288 22.73 -11.79 -18.78
C THR A 288 21.63 -10.82 -19.16
N PHE A 289 21.81 -10.21 -20.32
CA PHE A 289 20.80 -9.38 -20.97
C PHE A 289 21.09 -9.33 -22.47
N GLN A 290 20.03 -9.43 -23.27
CA GLN A 290 20.07 -9.36 -24.72
C GLN A 290 18.96 -8.44 -25.18
N GLU A 291 19.25 -7.58 -26.16
CA GLU A 291 18.19 -6.80 -26.79
C GLU A 291 17.30 -7.70 -27.67
N ASP A 292 15.99 -7.70 -27.39
CA ASP A 292 15.00 -8.23 -28.30
C ASP A 292 14.60 -7.15 -29.33
N VAL A 293 14.78 -7.49 -30.61
CA VAL A 293 14.42 -6.65 -31.74
C VAL A 293 13.45 -7.43 -32.62
N ASP A 294 12.19 -7.00 -32.62
CA ASP A 294 11.18 -7.59 -33.50
C ASP A 294 11.61 -7.47 -34.97
N PRO A 295 11.73 -8.57 -35.73
CA PRO A 295 12.09 -8.54 -37.15
C PRO A 295 11.16 -7.67 -38.02
N GLY A 296 9.88 -7.52 -37.63
CA GLY A 296 8.91 -6.65 -38.28
C GLY A 296 9.08 -5.17 -37.96
N SER A 297 9.84 -4.82 -36.92
CA SER A 297 10.04 -3.41 -36.54
C SER A 297 11.01 -2.64 -37.44
N GLY A 298 11.68 -3.29 -38.40
CA GLY A 298 12.65 -2.62 -39.30
C GLY A 298 13.91 -2.06 -38.62
N TRP A 299 14.02 -2.17 -37.29
CA TRP A 299 15.27 -1.97 -36.56
C TRP A 299 16.22 -3.13 -36.88
N LEU A 300 17.46 -2.79 -37.20
CA LEU A 300 18.53 -3.77 -37.28
C LEU A 300 19.00 -4.08 -35.84
N PRO A 301 19.33 -5.33 -35.50
CA PRO A 301 19.95 -5.66 -34.21
C PRO A 301 21.21 -4.85 -33.96
N ALA A 302 21.52 -4.55 -32.69
CA ALA A 302 22.70 -3.77 -32.29
C ALA A 302 24.05 -4.37 -32.77
N GLY A 303 24.07 -5.65 -33.13
CA GLY A 303 25.30 -6.40 -33.33
C GLY A 303 25.98 -6.68 -31.99
N GLN A 304 27.30 -6.53 -31.93
CA GLN A 304 28.06 -6.69 -30.69
C GLN A 304 28.10 -5.38 -29.90
N PRO A 305 27.52 -5.30 -28.68
CA PRO A 305 27.53 -4.09 -27.87
C PRO A 305 28.92 -3.80 -27.28
N ASP A 306 29.20 -2.51 -27.07
CA ASP A 306 30.45 -2.04 -26.47
C ASP A 306 30.33 -2.03 -24.94
N CYS A 307 31.06 -2.92 -24.26
CA CYS A 307 31.00 -3.11 -22.82
C CYS A 307 32.35 -2.81 -22.15
N THR A 308 32.34 -1.97 -21.12
CA THR A 308 33.52 -1.58 -20.34
C THR A 308 33.26 -1.72 -18.84
N ALA A 309 34.31 -1.88 -18.04
CA ALA A 309 34.24 -1.93 -16.57
C ALA A 309 35.24 -0.95 -15.95
N VAL A 310 34.79 -0.21 -14.93
CA VAL A 310 35.57 0.75 -14.15
C VAL A 310 35.52 0.34 -12.68
N GLY A 311 36.67 0.31 -12.00
CA GLY A 311 36.76 -0.01 -10.58
C GLY A 311 36.33 1.15 -9.69
N ALA A 312 36.07 0.88 -8.40
CA ALA A 312 35.62 1.87 -7.42
C ALA A 312 36.61 3.04 -7.19
N ASP A 313 37.89 2.89 -7.58
CA ASP A 313 38.93 3.93 -7.54
C ASP A 313 39.01 4.78 -8.82
N GLY A 314 38.18 4.48 -9.83
CA GLY A 314 38.22 5.07 -11.17
C GLY A 314 39.23 4.43 -12.12
N GLY A 315 39.91 3.36 -11.71
CA GLY A 315 40.80 2.56 -12.55
C GLY A 315 40.05 1.54 -13.43
N PRO A 316 40.77 0.72 -14.21
CA PRO A 316 40.18 -0.40 -14.94
C PRO A 316 39.49 -1.38 -13.98
N GLY A 317 38.23 -1.74 -14.28
CA GLY A 317 37.50 -2.76 -13.54
C GLY A 317 38.06 -4.17 -13.77
N THR A 318 37.57 -5.14 -12.98
CA THR A 318 38.02 -6.54 -13.01
C THR A 318 36.93 -7.53 -13.43
N SER A 319 35.70 -7.05 -13.59
CA SER A 319 34.55 -7.81 -14.09
C SER A 319 34.83 -8.42 -15.46
N VAL A 320 34.46 -9.68 -15.66
CA VAL A 320 34.65 -10.37 -16.95
C VAL A 320 33.42 -10.14 -17.82
N LEU A 321 33.63 -9.50 -18.96
CA LEU A 321 32.60 -9.11 -19.91
C LEU A 321 32.67 -10.00 -21.15
N LEU A 322 31.55 -10.61 -21.51
CA LEU A 322 31.36 -11.30 -22.78
C LEU A 322 30.19 -10.62 -23.50
N ALA A 323 30.40 -10.25 -24.76
CA ALA A 323 29.40 -9.69 -25.64
C ALA A 323 29.58 -10.32 -27.03
N ASP A 324 28.51 -10.76 -27.69
CA ASP A 324 28.57 -11.39 -29.02
C ASP A 324 27.73 -10.65 -30.08
N SER A 325 27.85 -11.06 -31.33
CA SER A 325 27.20 -10.43 -32.48
C SER A 325 25.67 -10.55 -32.53
N THR A 326 25.06 -11.31 -31.62
CA THR A 326 23.59 -11.41 -31.49
C THR A 326 23.01 -10.37 -30.53
N GLY A 327 23.86 -9.57 -29.86
CA GLY A 327 23.45 -8.63 -28.83
C GLY A 327 23.41 -9.23 -27.42
N LEU A 328 23.74 -10.52 -27.25
CA LEU A 328 23.82 -11.13 -25.93
C LEU A 328 25.04 -10.59 -25.16
N VAL A 329 24.80 -10.12 -23.94
CA VAL A 329 25.82 -9.77 -22.95
C VAL A 329 25.77 -10.75 -21.78
N SER A 330 26.95 -11.12 -21.28
CA SER A 330 27.17 -11.88 -20.05
C SER A 330 28.25 -11.20 -19.21
N VAL A 331 27.87 -10.70 -18.03
CA VAL A 331 28.75 -10.03 -17.06
C VAL A 331 28.97 -10.94 -15.86
N ARG A 332 30.22 -11.36 -15.61
CA ARG A 332 30.65 -11.81 -14.28
C ARG A 332 31.13 -10.59 -13.50
N LEU A 333 30.25 -10.05 -12.67
CA LEU A 333 30.42 -8.77 -11.98
C LEU A 333 31.32 -8.93 -10.74
N THR A 334 32.32 -8.06 -10.60
CA THR A 334 33.09 -7.92 -9.35
C THR A 334 32.46 -6.86 -8.44
N ALA A 335 32.52 -7.06 -7.13
CA ALA A 335 32.08 -6.04 -6.17
C ALA A 335 32.85 -4.72 -6.33
N GLY A 336 32.13 -3.60 -6.29
CA GLY A 336 32.67 -2.25 -6.47
C GLY A 336 32.88 -1.81 -7.91
N ASP A 337 32.80 -2.70 -8.90
CA ASP A 337 32.90 -2.33 -10.31
C ASP A 337 31.61 -1.65 -10.80
N HIS A 338 31.78 -0.70 -11.72
CA HIS A 338 30.74 -0.12 -12.56
C HIS A 338 30.96 -0.59 -14.01
N VAL A 339 30.08 -1.48 -14.48
CA VAL A 339 30.03 -1.95 -15.86
C VAL A 339 29.09 -1.06 -16.66
N THR A 340 29.51 -0.62 -17.85
CA THR A 340 28.65 0.10 -18.81
C THR A 340 28.64 -0.65 -20.13
N CYS A 341 27.46 -1.02 -20.63
CA CYS A 341 27.27 -1.65 -21.94
C CYS A 341 26.40 -0.76 -22.85
N VAL A 342 26.91 -0.46 -24.04
CA VAL A 342 26.28 0.44 -25.02
C VAL A 342 25.77 -0.35 -26.22
N PHE A 343 24.45 -0.35 -26.38
CA PHE A 343 23.74 -0.92 -27.53
C PHE A 343 23.42 0.19 -28.53
N THR A 344 23.84 0.03 -29.78
CA THR A 344 23.60 1.02 -30.84
C THR A 344 22.92 0.36 -32.02
N ASN A 345 21.66 0.69 -32.28
CA ASN A 345 20.92 0.15 -33.42
C ASN A 345 20.79 1.20 -34.50
N SER A 346 20.69 0.74 -35.74
CA SER A 346 20.18 1.54 -36.83
C SER A 346 18.81 1.05 -37.24
N ARG A 347 17.99 1.94 -37.80
CA ARG A 347 16.81 1.52 -38.58
C ARG A 347 17.19 1.59 -40.04
N ALA A 348 16.94 0.53 -40.79
CA ALA A 348 17.10 0.61 -42.24
C ALA A 348 16.04 1.56 -42.77
N ALA A 349 16.46 2.52 -43.59
CA ALA A 349 15.59 3.25 -44.50
C ALA A 349 14.78 2.21 -45.32
N GLY A 350 13.46 2.17 -45.15
CA GLY A 350 12.60 1.37 -46.02
C GLY A 350 12.67 1.90 -47.45
N GLN A 351 12.54 1.01 -48.45
CA GLN A 351 12.52 1.43 -49.87
C GLN A 351 11.28 2.26 -50.26
N ALA A 352 10.35 2.43 -49.33
CA ALA A 352 9.21 3.33 -49.47
C ALA A 352 9.65 4.79 -49.28
N LEU A 353 9.06 5.67 -50.10
CA LEU A 353 9.19 7.12 -49.97
C LEU A 353 8.66 7.60 -48.61
N LEU A 354 7.58 6.98 -48.14
CA LEU A 354 6.99 7.24 -46.82
C LEU A 354 6.43 5.97 -46.18
N GLN A 355 6.72 5.79 -44.91
CA GLN A 355 6.14 4.77 -44.04
C GLN A 355 5.44 5.40 -42.84
N LYS A 356 4.44 4.69 -42.31
CA LYS A 356 3.66 5.06 -41.14
C LYS A 356 3.87 4.03 -40.03
N GLU A 357 4.04 4.51 -38.81
CA GLU A 357 4.16 3.70 -37.60
C GLU A 357 3.21 4.22 -36.52
N SER A 358 2.81 3.34 -35.60
CA SER A 358 2.14 3.73 -34.36
C SER A 358 2.78 3.06 -33.15
N ILE A 359 2.79 3.77 -32.02
CA ILE A 359 3.30 3.30 -30.72
C ILE A 359 2.29 3.61 -29.62
N GLY A 360 2.17 2.75 -28.60
CA GLY A 360 1.16 2.81 -27.54
C GLY A 360 -0.24 2.36 -27.96
N GLY A 361 -0.42 1.99 -29.23
CA GLY A 361 -1.65 1.48 -29.82
C GLY A 361 -1.53 1.31 -31.34
N THR A 362 -2.55 0.74 -31.96
CA THR A 362 -2.71 0.62 -33.42
C THR A 362 -3.87 1.49 -33.91
N GLY A 363 -3.83 1.93 -35.17
CA GLY A 363 -4.82 2.88 -35.68
C GLY A 363 -4.89 2.93 -37.20
N THR A 364 -5.88 3.68 -37.68
CA THR A 364 -6.08 4.00 -39.11
C THR A 364 -5.96 5.50 -39.29
N PHE A 365 -5.19 5.93 -40.29
CA PHE A 365 -4.78 7.31 -40.48
C PHE A 365 -5.03 7.73 -41.93
N ASP A 366 -5.79 8.81 -42.13
CA ASP A 366 -5.96 9.42 -43.46
C ASP A 366 -4.73 10.28 -43.76
N LEU A 367 -3.93 9.86 -44.74
CA LEU A 367 -2.63 10.47 -45.00
C LEU A 367 -2.38 10.72 -46.49
N ASP A 368 -2.12 11.98 -46.83
CA ASP A 368 -1.86 12.46 -48.18
C ASP A 368 -0.40 12.88 -48.35
N VAL A 369 0.13 12.61 -49.55
CA VAL A 369 1.44 13.09 -50.01
C VAL A 369 1.21 13.99 -51.22
N THR A 370 1.71 15.23 -51.15
CA THR A 370 1.73 16.17 -52.27
C THR A 370 3.14 16.20 -52.87
N PRO A 371 3.40 15.47 -53.96
CA PRO A 371 4.72 15.40 -54.56
C PRO A 371 4.99 16.58 -55.52
N PRO A 372 6.25 16.82 -55.93
CA PRO A 372 6.57 17.88 -56.87
C PRO A 372 5.99 17.59 -58.28
N PRO A 373 5.75 18.62 -59.11
CA PRO A 373 5.11 18.45 -60.42
C PRO A 373 5.86 17.46 -61.33
N GLY A 374 5.14 16.47 -61.86
CA GLY A 374 5.69 15.44 -62.74
C GLY A 374 6.22 14.19 -62.01
N ALA A 375 6.12 14.12 -60.69
CA ALA A 375 6.34 12.89 -59.94
C ALA A 375 5.19 11.89 -60.13
N ASP A 376 5.53 10.62 -60.28
CA ASP A 376 4.60 9.49 -60.20
C ASP A 376 4.82 8.79 -58.84
N VAL A 377 3.84 8.92 -57.94
CA VAL A 377 3.91 8.42 -56.57
C VAL A 377 2.63 7.64 -56.27
N LEU A 378 2.78 6.35 -55.96
CA LEU A 378 1.68 5.54 -55.46
C LEU A 378 1.50 5.83 -53.96
N VAL A 379 0.32 6.33 -53.58
CA VAL A 379 -0.06 6.62 -52.19
C VAL A 379 -1.20 5.69 -51.76
N THR A 380 -1.08 5.12 -50.57
CA THR A 380 -2.11 4.29 -49.92
C THR A 380 -2.72 5.07 -48.76
N SER A 381 -3.99 5.46 -48.90
CA SER A 381 -4.73 6.23 -47.90
C SER A 381 -6.21 5.80 -47.88
N PRO A 382 -6.84 5.60 -46.71
CA PRO A 382 -6.22 5.56 -45.39
C PRO A 382 -5.21 4.41 -45.23
N VAL A 383 -4.29 4.56 -44.29
CA VAL A 383 -3.31 3.53 -43.91
C VAL A 383 -3.61 3.01 -42.50
N THR A 384 -3.63 1.68 -42.32
CA THR A 384 -3.85 1.04 -41.02
C THR A 384 -2.56 0.40 -40.51
N THR A 385 -2.13 0.74 -39.29
CA THR A 385 -1.09 0.00 -38.58
C THR A 385 -1.74 -1.21 -37.89
N THR A 386 -1.12 -2.39 -38.01
CA THR A 386 -1.67 -3.65 -37.46
C THR A 386 -0.86 -4.22 -36.29
N ALA A 387 0.31 -3.64 -36.03
CA ALA A 387 1.16 -3.93 -34.87
C ALA A 387 1.90 -2.65 -34.45
N GLU A 388 2.15 -2.49 -33.15
CA GLU A 388 2.93 -1.36 -32.63
C GLU A 388 4.41 -1.49 -33.04
N GLY A 389 5.05 -0.35 -33.36
CA GLY A 389 6.46 -0.30 -33.73
C GLY A 389 6.81 -0.93 -35.10
N VAL A 390 5.79 -1.31 -35.89
CA VAL A 390 5.93 -1.93 -37.21
C VAL A 390 5.55 -0.93 -38.30
N PRO A 391 6.50 -0.45 -39.13
CA PRO A 391 6.19 0.48 -40.21
C PRO A 391 5.40 -0.18 -41.34
N VAL A 392 4.36 0.51 -41.80
CA VAL A 392 3.59 0.15 -43.01
C VAL A 392 3.83 1.19 -44.10
N THR A 393 3.97 0.74 -45.34
CA THR A 393 4.22 1.63 -46.49
C THR A 393 3.00 2.50 -46.79
N VAL A 394 3.18 3.82 -46.82
CA VAL A 394 2.16 4.78 -47.28
C VAL A 394 2.41 5.16 -48.74
N ALA A 395 3.63 5.60 -49.05
CA ALA A 395 3.97 6.09 -50.39
C ALA A 395 5.22 5.41 -50.94
N SER A 396 5.20 5.14 -52.24
CA SER A 396 6.32 4.54 -52.96
C SER A 396 6.47 5.15 -54.35
N ALA A 397 7.73 5.31 -54.77
CA ALA A 397 8.12 5.74 -56.11
C ALA A 397 9.44 5.04 -56.45
N GLU A 398 9.57 4.51 -57.66
CA GLU A 398 10.80 3.82 -58.09
C GLU A 398 11.97 4.81 -58.29
N HIS A 399 11.63 6.01 -58.78
CA HIS A 399 12.57 7.10 -59.05
C HIS A 399 11.91 8.44 -58.66
N PRO A 400 11.78 8.76 -57.36
CA PRO A 400 11.17 10.01 -56.92
C PRO A 400 11.97 11.21 -57.43
N PRO A 401 11.38 12.14 -58.21
CA PRO A 401 12.12 13.29 -58.70
C PRO A 401 12.50 14.25 -57.55
N PRO A 402 13.65 14.95 -57.65
CA PRO A 402 14.05 15.98 -56.69
C PRO A 402 13.03 17.12 -56.60
N GLY A 403 12.83 17.65 -55.39
CA GLY A 403 11.87 18.72 -55.13
C GLY A 403 11.17 18.58 -53.78
N HIS A 404 10.23 19.48 -53.52
CA HIS A 404 9.48 19.52 -52.27
C HIS A 404 8.34 18.48 -52.26
N TYR A 405 8.27 17.68 -51.20
CA TYR A 405 7.17 16.77 -50.90
C TYR A 405 6.46 17.24 -49.63
N GLY A 406 5.18 17.60 -49.76
CA GLY A 406 4.31 17.92 -48.64
C GLY A 406 3.66 16.66 -48.07
N LEU A 407 3.62 16.54 -46.74
CA LEU A 407 2.97 15.48 -45.99
C LEU A 407 1.79 16.05 -45.19
N SER A 408 0.65 15.37 -45.23
CA SER A 408 -0.60 15.84 -44.63
C SER A 408 -1.36 14.68 -44.01
N GLU A 409 -1.62 14.72 -42.71
CA GLU A 409 -2.39 13.69 -41.99
C GLU A 409 -3.56 14.30 -41.23
N THR A 410 -4.78 13.80 -41.46
CA THR A 410 -5.95 14.23 -40.67
C THR A 410 -5.80 13.76 -39.22
N VAL A 411 -5.92 14.69 -38.27
CA VAL A 411 -5.80 14.37 -36.83
C VAL A 411 -6.96 13.43 -36.43
N PRO A 412 -6.69 12.17 -36.04
CA PRO A 412 -7.74 11.25 -35.65
C PRO A 412 -8.53 11.80 -34.45
N ALA A 413 -9.86 11.65 -34.48
CA ALA A 413 -10.67 12.09 -33.36
C ALA A 413 -10.35 11.27 -32.10
N PRO A 414 -10.28 11.91 -30.91
CA PRO A 414 -10.19 11.18 -29.65
C PRO A 414 -11.48 10.38 -29.42
N ASP A 415 -11.34 9.21 -28.80
CA ASP A 415 -12.47 8.37 -28.40
C ASP A 415 -12.36 7.94 -26.93
N GLY A 416 -13.24 7.04 -26.48
CA GLY A 416 -13.20 6.53 -25.11
C GLY A 416 -11.91 5.79 -24.75
N THR A 417 -11.16 5.27 -25.73
CA THR A 417 -9.90 4.57 -25.47
C THR A 417 -8.72 5.51 -25.29
N GLY A 418 -8.75 6.70 -25.90
CA GLY A 418 -7.67 7.69 -25.80
C GLY A 418 -7.58 8.67 -26.97
N TYR A 419 -6.38 9.20 -27.19
CA TYR A 419 -6.10 10.16 -28.25
C TYR A 419 -4.70 9.95 -28.85
N TRP A 420 -4.46 10.51 -30.03
CA TRP A 420 -3.15 10.50 -30.68
C TRP A 420 -2.44 11.85 -30.47
N GLU A 421 -1.20 11.81 -30.02
CA GLU A 421 -0.32 12.97 -29.94
C GLU A 421 0.22 13.36 -31.32
N THR A 422 0.68 14.61 -31.45
CA THR A 422 1.38 15.10 -32.65
C THR A 422 2.49 14.12 -33.06
N PRO A 423 2.52 13.65 -34.32
CA PRO A 423 3.53 12.73 -34.77
C PRO A 423 4.93 13.30 -34.71
N THR A 424 5.91 12.41 -34.69
CA THR A 424 7.28 12.71 -35.12
C THR A 424 7.47 12.28 -36.57
N ALA A 425 8.18 13.09 -37.34
CA ALA A 425 8.49 12.83 -38.73
C ALA A 425 10.01 12.82 -38.91
N PHE A 426 10.55 11.77 -39.53
CA PHE A 426 11.97 11.67 -39.86
C PHE A 426 12.14 11.31 -41.33
N CYS A 427 13.04 11.97 -42.05
CA CYS A 427 13.50 11.54 -43.37
C CYS A 427 15.02 11.45 -43.36
N ASP A 428 15.56 10.31 -43.77
CA ASP A 428 17.01 10.03 -43.82
C ASP A 428 17.73 10.36 -42.49
N GLY A 429 17.03 10.11 -41.36
CA GLY A 429 17.46 10.38 -40.00
C GLY A 429 17.46 11.85 -39.56
N THR A 430 16.96 12.76 -40.41
CA THR A 430 16.71 14.16 -40.05
C THR A 430 15.28 14.32 -39.55
N GLU A 431 15.10 14.86 -38.35
CA GLU A 431 13.78 15.20 -37.80
C GLU A 431 13.17 16.37 -38.58
N LEU A 432 11.95 16.20 -39.08
CA LEU A 432 11.18 17.26 -39.73
C LEU A 432 10.25 17.95 -38.71
N PRO A 433 10.08 19.28 -38.81
CA PRO A 433 9.08 19.98 -38.02
C PRO A 433 7.67 19.58 -38.47
N VAL A 434 6.88 19.02 -37.55
CA VAL A 434 5.44 18.78 -37.73
C VAL A 434 4.66 19.97 -37.16
N THR A 435 3.69 20.47 -37.92
CA THR A 435 2.85 21.62 -37.55
C THR A 435 1.37 21.28 -37.65
N LEU A 436 0.51 21.93 -36.86
CA LEU A 436 -0.93 21.74 -36.92
C LEU A 436 -1.58 22.77 -37.85
N GLY A 437 -2.19 22.31 -38.93
CA GLY A 437 -3.02 23.09 -39.84
C GLY A 437 -4.41 23.42 -39.24
N PRO A 438 -5.13 24.39 -39.83
CA PRO A 438 -6.45 24.78 -39.36
C PRO A 438 -7.49 23.67 -39.56
N ALA A 439 -8.48 23.61 -38.68
CA ALA A 439 -9.63 22.71 -38.83
C ALA A 439 -10.45 23.05 -40.09
N THR A 440 -10.92 22.01 -40.78
CA THR A 440 -11.85 22.11 -41.93
C THR A 440 -13.11 21.28 -41.66
N PRO A 441 -14.17 21.38 -42.48
CA PRO A 441 -15.34 20.49 -42.38
C PRO A 441 -14.98 19.00 -42.52
N GLU A 442 -13.95 18.68 -43.29
CA GLU A 442 -13.44 17.34 -43.56
C GLU A 442 -12.46 16.86 -42.48
N ALA A 443 -11.69 17.79 -41.89
CA ALA A 443 -10.75 17.56 -40.80
C ALA A 443 -11.06 18.44 -39.58
N PRO A 444 -12.08 18.11 -38.75
CA PRO A 444 -12.55 18.98 -37.67
C PRO A 444 -11.53 19.25 -36.55
N ASN A 445 -10.56 18.36 -36.39
CA ASN A 445 -9.46 18.49 -35.42
C ASN A 445 -8.20 19.12 -36.03
N GLY A 446 -8.25 19.52 -37.31
CA GLY A 446 -7.11 19.95 -38.09
C GLY A 446 -6.34 18.79 -38.71
N THR A 447 -5.16 19.14 -39.24
CA THR A 447 -4.32 18.26 -40.06
C THR A 447 -2.87 18.48 -39.65
N TRP A 448 -2.12 17.42 -39.37
CA TRP A 448 -0.67 17.52 -39.17
C TRP A 448 0.03 17.67 -40.51
N LEU A 449 0.88 18.69 -40.61
CA LEU A 449 1.59 19.08 -41.82
C LEU A 449 3.10 19.01 -41.57
N ALA A 450 3.80 18.31 -42.47
CA ALA A 450 5.26 18.28 -42.55
C ALA A 450 5.69 18.39 -44.01
N GLY A 451 6.98 18.57 -44.28
CA GLY A 451 7.50 18.57 -45.64
C GLY A 451 9.01 18.38 -45.67
N TYR A 452 9.50 17.81 -46.76
CA TYR A 452 10.92 17.59 -47.01
C TYR A 452 11.29 17.93 -48.44
N ASP A 453 12.53 18.38 -48.64
CA ASP A 453 13.10 18.66 -49.95
C ASP A 453 14.03 17.52 -50.35
N LEU A 454 13.65 16.74 -51.36
CA LEU A 454 14.48 15.67 -51.90
C LEU A 454 15.58 16.26 -52.79
N ALA A 455 16.83 15.95 -52.48
CA ALA A 455 18.00 16.39 -53.25
C ALA A 455 18.22 15.56 -54.53
N PRO A 456 18.87 16.13 -55.57
CA PRO A 456 19.31 15.37 -56.74
C PRO A 456 20.14 14.13 -56.36
N ASP A 457 19.91 13.04 -57.08
CA ASP A 457 20.63 11.76 -56.95
C ASP A 457 20.58 11.12 -55.54
N THR A 458 19.59 11.49 -54.72
CA THR A 458 19.31 10.88 -53.41
C THR A 458 17.98 10.11 -53.41
N THR A 459 17.87 9.11 -52.53
CA THR A 459 16.63 8.40 -52.22
C THR A 459 16.13 8.85 -50.85
N ALA A 460 14.94 9.44 -50.77
CA ALA A 460 14.30 9.70 -49.48
C ALA A 460 13.65 8.42 -48.94
N SER A 461 13.87 8.17 -47.65
CA SER A 461 13.06 7.26 -46.86
C SER A 461 12.53 8.02 -45.65
N CYS A 462 11.22 8.25 -45.63
CA CYS A 462 10.54 8.95 -44.55
C CYS A 462 9.74 8.01 -43.66
N LEU A 463 9.70 8.31 -42.37
CA LEU A 463 8.89 7.65 -41.36
C LEU A 463 8.10 8.70 -40.59
N LEU A 464 6.79 8.47 -40.49
CA LEU A 464 5.90 9.23 -39.61
C LEU A 464 5.39 8.30 -38.50
N THR A 465 5.66 8.66 -37.25
CA THR A 465 5.32 7.84 -36.08
C THR A 465 4.29 8.56 -35.21
N ASN A 466 3.10 7.97 -35.08
CA ASN A 466 2.06 8.44 -34.16
C ASN A 466 2.17 7.76 -32.80
N ARG A 467 1.92 8.54 -31.74
CA ARG A 467 1.89 8.03 -30.37
C ARG A 467 0.48 8.09 -29.82
N PHE A 468 -0.04 6.94 -29.37
CA PHE A 468 -1.31 6.87 -28.66
C PHE A 468 -1.11 7.16 -27.18
N VAL A 469 -2.07 7.86 -26.58
CA VAL A 469 -2.14 8.14 -25.15
C VAL A 469 -3.48 7.59 -24.63
N PRO A 470 -3.46 6.56 -23.76
CA PRO A 470 -4.68 6.01 -23.18
C PRO A 470 -5.49 7.05 -22.40
N GLY A 471 -6.80 7.10 -22.67
CA GLY A 471 -7.74 8.03 -22.04
C GLY A 471 -8.33 7.52 -20.71
N GLY A 472 -8.09 6.25 -20.39
CA GLY A 472 -8.70 5.58 -19.24
C GLY A 472 -8.31 6.19 -17.91
N HIS A 473 -9.29 6.33 -17.02
CA HIS A 473 -9.07 6.81 -15.66
C HIS A 473 -10.07 6.22 -14.67
N ILE A 474 -9.65 6.10 -13.42
CA ILE A 474 -10.50 5.66 -12.32
C ILE A 474 -10.60 6.79 -11.30
N GLY A 475 -11.82 7.30 -11.12
CA GLY A 475 -12.17 8.18 -10.02
C GLY A 475 -12.42 7.39 -8.74
N ILE A 476 -12.13 7.98 -7.58
CA ILE A 476 -12.47 7.40 -6.28
C ILE A 476 -13.15 8.47 -5.41
N GLU A 477 -14.27 8.10 -4.80
CA GLU A 477 -14.97 8.89 -3.78
C GLU A 477 -15.03 8.13 -2.46
N LYS A 478 -14.81 8.85 -1.36
CA LYS A 478 -14.95 8.34 0.01
C LYS A 478 -16.23 8.85 0.66
N VAL A 479 -17.02 7.95 1.22
CA VAL A 479 -18.11 8.28 2.16
C VAL A 479 -17.82 7.62 3.50
N THR A 480 -18.09 8.32 4.61
CA THR A 480 -17.96 7.77 5.97
C THR A 480 -19.24 7.94 6.79
N ARG A 481 -19.47 7.00 7.70
CA ARG A 481 -20.58 6.97 8.67
C ARG A 481 -20.06 6.69 10.07
N GLY A 482 -20.63 7.31 11.09
CA GLY A 482 -20.20 7.20 12.48
C GLY A 482 -18.97 8.06 12.83
N GLY A 483 -18.39 8.75 11.85
CA GLY A 483 -17.27 9.68 12.02
C GLY A 483 -16.65 10.11 10.67
N THR A 484 -15.48 10.73 10.74
CA THR A 484 -14.69 11.16 9.57
C THR A 484 -13.24 10.68 9.67
N GLY A 485 -12.55 10.54 8.54
CA GLY A 485 -11.15 10.10 8.51
C GLY A 485 -10.44 10.33 7.16
N THR A 486 -9.19 9.86 7.08
CA THR A 486 -8.34 9.91 5.89
C THR A 486 -7.98 8.50 5.44
N PHE A 487 -8.27 8.18 4.19
CA PHE A 487 -8.12 6.84 3.59
C PHE A 487 -7.17 6.92 2.40
N ARG A 488 -6.34 5.90 2.21
CA ARG A 488 -5.44 5.79 1.04
C ARG A 488 -5.97 4.71 0.10
N TYR A 489 -5.65 4.82 -1.18
CA TYR A 489 -5.98 3.82 -2.19
C TYR A 489 -4.79 3.48 -3.07
N VAL A 490 -4.83 2.26 -3.61
CA VAL A 490 -3.91 1.77 -4.64
C VAL A 490 -4.75 1.27 -5.81
N VAL A 491 -4.43 1.73 -7.02
CA VAL A 491 -4.99 1.24 -8.29
C VAL A 491 -3.89 0.52 -9.06
N GLN A 492 -4.11 -0.73 -9.44
CA GLN A 492 -3.10 -1.57 -10.09
C GLN A 492 -3.72 -2.38 -11.24
N GLY A 493 -3.07 -2.42 -12.41
CA GLY A 493 -3.51 -3.26 -13.51
C GLY A 493 -3.19 -4.73 -13.28
N ARG A 494 -4.07 -5.63 -13.71
CA ARG A 494 -3.84 -7.09 -13.66
C ARG A 494 -3.11 -7.60 -14.91
N PRO A 495 -2.18 -8.55 -14.77
CA PRO A 495 -1.67 -9.35 -15.88
C PRO A 495 -2.81 -10.01 -16.68
N VAL A 496 -2.85 -9.75 -17.99
CA VAL A 496 -3.77 -10.40 -18.93
C VAL A 496 -3.00 -11.54 -19.61
N PRO A 497 -3.28 -12.83 -19.31
CA PRO A 497 -2.35 -13.92 -19.64
C PRO A 497 -2.02 -14.19 -21.11
N ARG A 498 -2.61 -13.47 -22.09
CA ARG A 498 -2.47 -13.71 -23.55
C ARG A 498 -2.68 -12.48 -24.46
N ALA A 499 -2.69 -11.25 -23.94
CA ALA A 499 -2.78 -10.05 -24.79
C ALA A 499 -1.39 -9.43 -24.96
N GLY A 500 -0.89 -9.36 -26.20
CA GLY A 500 0.52 -9.05 -26.44
C GLY A 500 0.93 -7.61 -26.11
N ARG A 501 2.16 -7.46 -25.62
CA ARG A 501 3.05 -6.28 -25.62
C ARG A 501 2.58 -4.94 -25.03
N SER A 502 1.31 -4.69 -24.75
CA SER A 502 0.92 -3.43 -24.10
C SER A 502 1.35 -3.43 -22.62
N PRO A 503 2.25 -2.54 -22.18
CA PRO A 503 2.78 -2.55 -20.83
C PRO A 503 1.70 -2.16 -19.82
N ILE A 504 1.63 -2.89 -18.71
CA ILE A 504 0.70 -2.60 -17.62
C ILE A 504 1.21 -1.38 -16.85
N PRO A 505 0.39 -0.33 -16.62
CA PRO A 505 0.85 0.84 -15.90
C PRO A 505 1.21 0.49 -14.45
N PRO A 506 2.26 1.12 -13.87
CA PRO A 506 2.65 0.88 -12.49
C PRO A 506 1.53 1.27 -11.51
N PRO A 507 1.49 0.68 -10.29
CA PRO A 507 0.46 0.99 -9.31
C PRO A 507 0.40 2.49 -8.97
N GLN A 508 -0.79 3.08 -9.05
CA GLN A 508 -1.04 4.49 -8.77
C GLN A 508 -1.69 4.66 -7.39
N GLN A 509 -1.24 5.65 -6.61
CA GLN A 509 -1.75 5.91 -5.27
C GLN A 509 -2.62 7.17 -5.20
N SER A 510 -3.66 7.14 -4.37
CA SER A 510 -4.47 8.33 -4.04
C SER A 510 -4.88 8.38 -2.57
N VAL A 511 -5.39 9.52 -2.11
CA VAL A 511 -5.79 9.78 -0.73
C VAL A 511 -7.09 10.59 -0.71
N ALA A 512 -8.07 10.17 0.10
CA ALA A 512 -9.29 10.93 0.36
C ALA A 512 -9.39 11.29 1.85
N THR A 513 -9.86 12.51 2.16
CA THR A 513 -10.17 12.93 3.53
C THR A 513 -11.61 13.45 3.59
N THR A 514 -12.46 12.77 4.36
CA THR A 514 -13.84 13.22 4.62
C THR A 514 -13.86 14.32 5.68
N THR A 515 -14.64 15.38 5.47
CA THR A 515 -14.82 16.46 6.45
C THR A 515 -16.20 16.47 7.11
N ALA A 516 -17.16 15.71 6.56
CA ALA A 516 -18.49 15.48 7.12
C ALA A 516 -18.96 14.04 6.83
N GLU A 517 -19.85 13.51 7.67
CA GLU A 517 -20.49 12.20 7.46
C GLU A 517 -21.47 12.21 6.27
N ASP A 518 -21.68 11.05 5.66
CA ASP A 518 -22.53 10.79 4.48
C ASP A 518 -22.30 11.73 3.27
N THR A 519 -21.18 12.47 3.28
CA THR A 519 -20.79 13.43 2.25
C THR A 519 -19.60 12.88 1.46
N PRO A 520 -19.71 12.68 0.13
CA PRO A 520 -18.59 12.21 -0.69
C PRO A 520 -17.39 13.17 -0.68
N ALA A 521 -16.20 12.62 -0.47
CA ALA A 521 -14.92 13.30 -0.63
C ALA A 521 -14.10 12.62 -1.73
N THR A 522 -13.75 13.35 -2.78
CA THR A 522 -12.93 12.82 -3.90
C THR A 522 -11.51 12.51 -3.43
N ALA A 523 -10.96 11.38 -3.85
CA ALA A 523 -9.55 11.06 -3.65
C ALA A 523 -8.68 11.87 -4.63
N VAL A 524 -7.59 12.45 -4.11
CA VAL A 524 -6.56 13.14 -4.91
C VAL A 524 -5.32 12.26 -5.02
N ARG A 525 -4.55 12.38 -6.10
CA ARG A 525 -3.33 11.58 -6.28
C ARG A 525 -2.30 11.87 -5.18
N ALA A 526 -1.62 10.83 -4.70
CA ALA A 526 -0.75 10.92 -3.53
C ALA A 526 0.53 11.76 -3.78
N ASP A 527 0.89 11.96 -5.05
CA ASP A 527 1.95 12.85 -5.53
C ASP A 527 1.55 14.35 -5.49
N GLY A 528 0.28 14.67 -5.18
CA GLY A 528 -0.26 16.03 -5.15
C GLY A 528 -0.64 16.59 -6.52
N SER A 529 -0.53 15.81 -7.59
CA SER A 529 -0.89 16.21 -8.95
C SER A 529 -2.41 16.36 -9.14
N PRO A 530 -2.87 17.23 -10.05
CA PRO A 530 -4.30 17.34 -10.38
C PRO A 530 -4.81 16.12 -11.17
N GLY A 531 -6.11 15.86 -11.07
CA GLY A 531 -6.81 14.82 -11.83
C GLY A 531 -7.49 13.75 -10.95
N PRO A 532 -8.07 12.70 -11.58
CA PRO A 532 -8.69 11.58 -10.87
C PRO A 532 -7.62 10.69 -10.18
N ALA A 533 -8.09 9.73 -9.39
CA ALA A 533 -7.25 8.89 -8.53
C ALA A 533 -6.22 8.04 -9.29
N ALA A 534 -6.54 7.61 -10.52
CA ALA A 534 -5.59 7.02 -11.46
C ALA A 534 -5.90 7.45 -12.90
N THR A 535 -4.86 7.59 -13.74
CA THR A 535 -4.91 8.13 -15.11
C THR A 535 -4.02 7.36 -16.08
N LEU A 536 -4.19 7.59 -17.39
CA LEU A 536 -3.37 6.99 -18.46
C LEU A 536 -3.46 5.45 -18.46
N LEU A 537 -4.65 4.95 -18.13
CA LEU A 537 -4.91 3.52 -18.06
C LEU A 537 -5.36 3.00 -19.44
N PRO A 538 -4.74 1.93 -19.97
CA PRO A 538 -5.26 1.21 -21.13
C PRO A 538 -6.75 0.85 -21.00
N VAL A 539 -7.48 0.99 -22.11
CA VAL A 539 -8.92 0.78 -22.19
C VAL A 539 -9.20 -0.33 -23.20
N GLY A 540 -10.10 -1.26 -22.88
CA GLY A 540 -10.46 -2.36 -23.77
C GLY A 540 -10.93 -3.61 -23.01
N PRO A 541 -11.54 -4.58 -23.72
CA PRO A 541 -12.32 -5.68 -23.13
C PRO A 541 -11.52 -6.65 -22.24
N LEU A 542 -10.19 -6.50 -22.19
CA LEU A 542 -9.29 -7.34 -21.40
C LEU A 542 -8.63 -6.59 -20.23
N TYR A 543 -8.65 -5.25 -20.19
CA TYR A 543 -7.92 -4.46 -19.20
C TYR A 543 -8.69 -4.34 -17.88
N ARG A 544 -8.18 -5.02 -16.85
CA ARG A 544 -8.75 -5.08 -15.50
C ARG A 544 -7.82 -4.44 -14.48
N TYR A 545 -8.40 -3.75 -13.52
CA TYR A 545 -7.71 -3.01 -12.48
C TYR A 545 -8.24 -3.39 -11.10
N SER A 546 -7.37 -3.70 -10.16
CA SER A 546 -7.71 -3.79 -8.74
C SER A 546 -7.66 -2.40 -8.11
N VAL A 547 -8.68 -2.06 -7.30
CA VAL A 547 -8.72 -0.85 -6.49
C VAL A 547 -8.83 -1.26 -5.02
N GLN A 548 -7.80 -0.97 -4.25
CA GLN A 548 -7.60 -1.38 -2.87
C GLN A 548 -7.62 -0.16 -1.94
N GLU A 549 -8.46 -0.18 -0.91
CA GLU A 549 -8.44 0.82 0.17
C GLU A 549 -7.52 0.36 1.32
N LEU A 550 -6.68 1.25 1.84
CA LEU A 550 -5.86 1.02 3.02
C LEU A 550 -6.54 1.68 4.22
N LEU A 551 -7.03 0.85 5.15
CA LEU A 551 -7.84 1.28 6.28
C LEU A 551 -7.01 1.94 7.39
N PRO A 552 -7.50 3.02 8.02
CA PRO A 552 -6.87 3.60 9.20
C PRO A 552 -6.87 2.63 10.38
N ALA A 553 -5.78 2.62 11.15
CA ALA A 553 -5.63 1.75 12.30
C ALA A 553 -6.70 2.01 13.40
N PRO A 554 -7.17 0.96 14.12
CA PRO A 554 -8.11 1.12 15.22
C PRO A 554 -7.63 2.07 16.31
N THR A 555 -8.59 2.74 16.95
CA THR A 555 -8.35 3.69 18.04
C THR A 555 -8.99 3.21 19.35
N ALA A 556 -8.80 3.97 20.43
CA ALA A 556 -9.51 3.75 21.69
C ALA A 556 -11.02 4.08 21.60
N ASP A 557 -11.48 4.71 20.52
CA ASP A 557 -12.89 5.04 20.28
C ASP A 557 -13.60 4.06 19.33
N GLY A 558 -12.86 3.36 18.47
CA GLY A 558 -13.45 2.49 17.45
C GLY A 558 -12.50 2.05 16.34
N TRP A 559 -13.04 1.42 15.30
CA TRP A 559 -12.32 1.03 14.08
C TRP A 559 -13.16 1.26 12.83
N TRP A 560 -12.50 1.37 11.68
CA TRP A 560 -13.17 1.43 10.38
C TRP A 560 -13.40 0.03 9.80
N ALA A 561 -14.55 -0.16 9.17
CA ALA A 561 -14.82 -1.29 8.29
C ALA A 561 -15.41 -0.78 6.96
N LEU A 562 -15.08 -1.45 5.85
CA LEU A 562 -15.71 -1.20 4.56
C LEU A 562 -17.12 -1.78 4.57
N GLU A 563 -18.12 -0.93 4.27
CA GLU A 563 -19.53 -1.30 4.25
C GLU A 563 -20.00 -1.60 2.81
N SER A 564 -19.51 -0.85 1.83
CA SER A 564 -19.78 -1.10 0.40
C SER A 564 -18.81 -0.38 -0.54
N VAL A 565 -18.71 -0.89 -1.77
CA VAL A 565 -18.11 -0.18 -2.92
C VAL A 565 -19.11 -0.21 -4.08
N ASP A 566 -19.26 0.91 -4.77
CA ASP A 566 -20.05 1.03 -6.00
C ASP A 566 -19.20 1.71 -7.07
N CYS A 567 -18.89 0.99 -8.16
CA CYS A 567 -18.19 1.51 -9.33
C CYS A 567 -19.08 1.51 -10.59
N GLY A 568 -20.40 1.47 -10.43
CA GLY A 568 -21.32 1.32 -11.57
C GLY A 568 -21.15 -0.03 -12.28
N GLN A 569 -21.25 -0.03 -13.62
CA GLN A 569 -21.16 -1.24 -14.43
C GLN A 569 -19.72 -1.76 -14.63
N ALA A 570 -18.72 -0.90 -14.44
CA ALA A 570 -17.31 -1.29 -14.51
C ALA A 570 -16.86 -2.20 -13.35
N GLY A 571 -17.56 -2.16 -12.20
CA GLY A 571 -17.17 -2.84 -10.96
C GLY A 571 -17.57 -4.32 -10.86
N SER A 572 -16.72 -5.14 -10.25
CA SER A 572 -17.09 -6.46 -9.72
C SER A 572 -17.80 -6.36 -8.37
N ALA A 573 -18.26 -7.50 -7.85
CA ALA A 573 -18.52 -7.62 -6.41
C ALA A 573 -17.24 -7.31 -5.61
N PRO A 574 -17.29 -6.48 -4.56
CA PRO A 574 -16.13 -6.15 -3.73
C PRO A 574 -15.85 -7.21 -2.64
N ASP A 575 -14.59 -7.33 -2.25
CA ASP A 575 -14.14 -8.06 -1.06
C ASP A 575 -14.10 -7.08 0.13
N LEU A 576 -15.11 -7.18 1.01
CA LEU A 576 -15.31 -6.25 2.12
C LEU A 576 -14.32 -6.47 3.29
N GLU A 577 -13.81 -7.69 3.47
CA GLU A 577 -12.82 -7.98 4.51
C GLU A 577 -11.44 -7.44 4.12
N ARG A 578 -11.10 -7.56 2.84
CA ARG A 578 -9.83 -7.06 2.30
C ARG A 578 -9.86 -5.60 1.88
N ALA A 579 -11.04 -5.01 1.74
CA ALA A 579 -11.28 -3.64 1.27
C ALA A 579 -10.90 -3.37 -0.20
N LEU A 580 -11.38 -4.24 -1.10
CA LEU A 580 -10.91 -4.39 -2.48
C LEU A 580 -12.07 -4.50 -3.49
N VAL A 581 -11.91 -3.98 -4.71
CA VAL A 581 -12.81 -4.20 -5.85
C VAL A 581 -12.04 -4.32 -7.18
N GLU A 582 -12.58 -5.04 -8.16
CA GLU A 582 -12.06 -5.04 -9.53
C GLU A 582 -12.86 -4.11 -10.43
N VAL A 583 -12.19 -3.47 -11.39
CA VAL A 583 -12.75 -2.52 -12.35
C VAL A 583 -12.31 -2.92 -13.77
N LEU A 584 -13.24 -3.00 -14.72
CA LEU A 584 -12.98 -3.20 -16.15
C LEU A 584 -13.14 -1.85 -16.87
N LEU A 585 -12.14 -1.41 -17.63
CA LEU A 585 -12.24 -0.20 -18.45
C LEU A 585 -12.58 -0.55 -19.90
N THR A 586 -13.69 -0.04 -20.42
CA THR A 586 -14.11 -0.27 -21.82
C THR A 586 -14.26 1.05 -22.57
N ALA A 587 -14.40 1.01 -23.90
CA ALA A 587 -14.58 2.24 -24.68
C ALA A 587 -15.90 2.97 -24.32
N GLU A 588 -16.89 2.22 -23.83
CA GLU A 588 -18.20 2.69 -23.39
C GLU A 588 -18.20 3.23 -21.94
N ASP A 589 -17.34 2.68 -21.07
CA ASP A 589 -17.09 3.17 -19.70
C ASP A 589 -15.58 3.21 -19.42
N PRO A 590 -14.86 4.23 -19.93
CA PRO A 590 -13.41 4.36 -19.75
C PRO A 590 -13.05 5.17 -18.51
N THR A 591 -14.05 5.73 -17.84
CA THR A 591 -13.92 6.79 -16.84
C THR A 591 -14.74 6.54 -15.57
N PRO A 592 -14.82 5.30 -15.03
CA PRO A 592 -15.68 4.99 -13.90
C PRO A 592 -15.21 5.68 -12.62
N THR A 593 -16.15 5.93 -11.71
CA THR A 593 -15.86 6.44 -10.36
C THR A 593 -16.33 5.44 -9.32
N CYS A 594 -15.41 4.92 -8.52
CA CYS A 594 -15.67 4.00 -7.42
C CYS A 594 -15.95 4.76 -6.11
N ARG A 595 -17.15 4.62 -5.56
CA ARG A 595 -17.54 5.18 -4.26
C ARG A 595 -17.39 4.13 -3.15
N PHE A 596 -16.42 4.33 -2.27
CA PHE A 596 -16.15 3.48 -1.10
C PHE A 596 -16.84 4.05 0.14
N THR A 597 -17.75 3.30 0.75
CA THR A 597 -18.47 3.72 1.97
C THR A 597 -17.99 2.92 3.18
N ASN A 598 -17.48 3.60 4.22
CA ASN A 598 -17.05 2.94 5.46
C ASN A 598 -17.87 3.37 6.67
N ARG A 599 -18.01 2.44 7.60
CA ARG A 599 -18.60 2.66 8.91
C ARG A 599 -17.52 2.66 9.98
N PHE A 600 -17.56 3.66 10.86
CA PHE A 600 -16.80 3.66 12.10
C PHE A 600 -17.61 2.93 13.17
N HIS A 601 -17.11 1.77 13.58
CA HIS A 601 -17.67 0.98 14.66
C HIS A 601 -17.06 1.43 15.98
N ARG A 602 -17.88 1.87 16.94
CA ARG A 602 -17.35 2.33 18.23
C ARG A 602 -16.97 1.14 19.11
N VAL A 603 -15.92 1.28 19.93
CA VAL A 603 -15.69 0.28 20.98
C VAL A 603 -16.81 0.32 22.01
N THR A 604 -17.33 -0.83 22.38
CA THR A 604 -18.20 -1.00 23.54
C THR A 604 -17.40 -0.70 24.80
N ARG A 605 -17.97 0.04 25.76
CA ARG A 605 -17.35 0.33 27.07
C ARG A 605 -18.28 -0.09 28.19
N LEU A 606 -17.74 -0.79 29.19
CA LEU A 606 -18.45 -1.16 30.41
C LEU A 606 -17.66 -0.69 31.64
N ASP A 607 -18.22 0.25 32.39
CA ASP A 607 -17.75 0.61 33.72
C ASP A 607 -18.60 -0.12 34.78
N VAL A 608 -17.99 -0.59 35.87
CA VAL A 608 -18.73 -1.23 36.98
C VAL A 608 -18.43 -0.50 38.29
N VAL A 609 -19.48 0.02 38.92
CA VAL A 609 -19.40 0.85 40.13
C VAL A 609 -20.08 0.13 41.29
N LYS A 610 -19.42 0.06 42.44
CA LYS A 610 -20.03 -0.35 43.71
C LYS A 610 -20.27 0.89 44.58
N LEU A 611 -21.51 1.09 44.98
CA LEU A 611 -21.93 2.06 45.99
C LEU A 611 -22.35 1.34 47.28
N THR A 612 -21.95 1.88 48.42
CA THR A 612 -22.22 1.34 49.75
C THR A 612 -22.03 2.45 50.81
N THR A 613 -22.09 2.12 52.09
CA THR A 613 -21.80 3.04 53.18
C THR A 613 -20.31 3.06 53.57
N ASP A 614 -19.86 4.23 54.01
CA ASP A 614 -18.62 4.49 54.74
C ASP A 614 -18.74 4.26 56.27
N ASP A 615 -19.95 4.04 56.80
CA ASP A 615 -20.17 3.68 58.21
C ASP A 615 -19.56 2.29 58.50
N THR A 616 -18.41 2.28 59.15
CA THR A 616 -17.67 1.07 59.55
C THR A 616 -18.36 0.26 60.65
N ALA A 617 -19.34 0.82 61.38
CA ALA A 617 -20.17 0.07 62.31
C ALA A 617 -21.30 -0.70 61.60
N LEU A 618 -21.75 -0.23 60.43
CA LEU A 618 -22.62 -1.01 59.54
C LEU A 618 -21.83 -1.98 58.66
N ARG A 619 -20.61 -1.59 58.24
CA ARG A 619 -19.78 -2.31 57.28
C ARG A 619 -18.30 -2.41 57.71
N PRO A 620 -17.97 -3.29 58.66
CA PRO A 620 -16.60 -3.45 59.18
C PRO A 620 -15.68 -4.23 58.24
N LEU A 621 -16.22 -4.92 57.23
CA LEU A 621 -15.46 -5.72 56.26
C LEU A 621 -15.54 -5.13 54.85
N ALA A 622 -14.58 -5.52 53.99
CA ALA A 622 -14.60 -5.11 52.60
C ALA A 622 -15.80 -5.73 51.86
N ALA A 623 -16.45 -4.95 50.98
CA ALA A 623 -17.37 -5.51 50.00
C ALA A 623 -16.57 -6.04 48.79
N ARG A 624 -17.04 -7.10 48.14
CA ARG A 624 -16.43 -7.72 46.96
C ARG A 624 -17.47 -7.92 45.87
N LEU A 625 -17.22 -7.33 44.70
CA LEU A 625 -17.88 -7.70 43.45
C LEU A 625 -16.93 -8.50 42.57
N GLU A 626 -17.49 -9.33 41.70
CA GLU A 626 -16.76 -10.06 40.66
C GLU A 626 -17.50 -9.96 39.33
N LEU A 627 -16.84 -9.44 38.30
CA LEU A 627 -17.33 -9.40 36.92
C LEU A 627 -16.63 -10.49 36.11
N ARG A 628 -17.41 -11.29 35.38
CA ARG A 628 -16.89 -12.19 34.35
C ARG A 628 -17.64 -11.98 33.04
N CYS A 629 -16.93 -11.72 31.96
CA CYS A 629 -17.49 -11.58 30.63
C CYS A 629 -17.06 -12.72 29.69
N THR A 630 -17.72 -12.87 28.54
CA THR A 630 -17.32 -13.82 27.50
C THR A 630 -15.86 -13.60 27.10
N GLY A 631 -15.05 -14.67 27.16
CA GLY A 631 -13.60 -14.61 26.92
C GLY A 631 -12.73 -14.51 28.19
N ASP A 632 -13.31 -14.21 29.37
CA ASP A 632 -12.54 -14.13 30.62
C ASP A 632 -12.12 -15.52 31.13
N GLU A 633 -10.81 -15.75 31.20
CA GLU A 633 -10.21 -16.92 31.88
C GLU A 633 -10.53 -16.93 33.39
N SER A 634 -10.58 -15.76 34.02
CA SER A 634 -10.90 -15.59 35.45
C SER A 634 -11.71 -14.29 35.71
N PRO A 635 -12.54 -14.23 36.77
CA PRO A 635 -13.34 -13.05 37.07
C PRO A 635 -12.48 -11.88 37.58
N ALA A 636 -12.78 -10.67 37.10
CA ALA A 636 -12.20 -9.44 37.59
C ALA A 636 -12.87 -9.01 38.90
N ALA A 637 -12.11 -8.96 39.99
CA ALA A 637 -12.63 -8.62 41.32
C ALA A 637 -12.46 -7.13 41.66
N LEU A 638 -13.52 -6.54 42.23
CA LEU A 638 -13.52 -5.20 42.82
C LEU A 638 -13.69 -5.31 44.33
N LEU A 639 -12.81 -4.68 45.10
CA LEU A 639 -12.91 -4.57 46.56
C LEU A 639 -13.26 -3.14 46.98
N VAL A 640 -14.16 -3.01 47.96
CA VAL A 640 -14.49 -1.74 48.62
C VAL A 640 -14.10 -1.82 50.09
N ASP A 641 -12.95 -1.28 50.44
CA ASP A 641 -12.43 -1.29 51.81
C ASP A 641 -13.40 -0.64 52.82
N PRO A 642 -13.40 -1.06 54.09
CA PRO A 642 -14.15 -0.38 55.16
C PRO A 642 -13.87 1.13 55.16
N GLY A 643 -14.91 1.96 55.39
CA GLY A 643 -14.77 3.41 55.37
C GLY A 643 -14.77 4.06 53.97
N ARG A 644 -14.87 3.29 52.89
CA ARG A 644 -15.10 3.80 51.52
C ARG A 644 -16.56 3.62 51.09
N PRO A 645 -17.27 4.67 50.63
CA PRO A 645 -18.65 4.53 50.16
C PRO A 645 -18.75 4.11 48.68
N ARG A 646 -17.63 4.16 47.95
CA ARG A 646 -17.56 3.87 46.51
C ARG A 646 -16.24 3.20 46.14
N ALA A 647 -16.30 2.29 45.17
CA ALA A 647 -15.16 1.96 44.30
C ALA A 647 -15.69 1.62 42.89
N ASP A 648 -14.78 1.55 41.93
CA ASP A 648 -15.04 1.19 40.54
C ASP A 648 -14.03 0.14 40.05
N LEU A 649 -14.54 -0.79 39.24
CA LEU A 649 -13.71 -1.72 38.49
C LEU A 649 -13.25 -1.02 37.22
N GLY A 650 -11.97 -1.12 36.89
CA GLY A 650 -11.39 -0.47 35.71
C GLY A 650 -12.17 -0.79 34.44
N ARG A 651 -12.41 0.26 33.63
CA ARG A 651 -13.17 0.24 32.37
C ARG A 651 -12.85 -0.99 31.51
N ARG A 652 -13.87 -1.79 31.23
CA ARG A 652 -13.79 -2.91 30.28
C ARG A 652 -14.15 -2.40 28.89
N THR A 653 -13.51 -2.93 27.85
CA THR A 653 -13.84 -2.59 26.45
C THR A 653 -14.00 -3.84 25.59
N PHE A 654 -14.88 -3.76 24.59
CA PHE A 654 -15.21 -4.88 23.70
C PHE A 654 -15.43 -4.39 22.27
N THR A 655 -15.22 -5.27 21.29
CA THR A 655 -15.45 -5.00 19.84
C THR A 655 -16.70 -5.71 19.28
N THR A 656 -17.42 -6.42 20.14
CA THR A 656 -18.67 -7.15 19.81
C THR A 656 -19.66 -7.02 20.98
N PRO A 657 -20.97 -7.31 20.79
CA PRO A 657 -21.88 -7.48 21.91
C PRO A 657 -21.31 -8.55 22.85
N THR A 658 -21.22 -8.25 24.14
CA THR A 658 -20.57 -9.14 25.12
C THR A 658 -21.52 -9.48 26.24
N SER A 659 -21.64 -10.76 26.55
CA SER A 659 -22.34 -11.23 27.73
C SER A 659 -21.44 -11.19 28.96
N CYS A 660 -21.99 -10.73 30.08
CA CYS A 660 -21.30 -10.67 31.36
C CYS A 660 -22.19 -11.21 32.49
N VAL A 661 -21.56 -11.74 33.53
CA VAL A 661 -22.17 -12.15 34.79
C VAL A 661 -21.48 -11.33 35.89
N LEU A 662 -22.28 -10.70 36.75
CA LEU A 662 -21.81 -9.93 37.90
C LEU A 662 -22.29 -10.60 39.19
N THR A 663 -21.39 -10.93 40.10
CA THR A 663 -21.69 -11.52 41.40
C THR A 663 -21.21 -10.61 42.54
N GLU A 664 -21.83 -10.76 43.72
CA GLU A 664 -21.36 -10.14 44.97
C GLU A 664 -21.05 -11.24 45.99
N PRO A 665 -19.80 -11.76 46.04
CA PRO A 665 -19.41 -12.75 47.03
C PRO A 665 -19.46 -12.25 48.49
N ALA A 666 -19.35 -10.95 48.73
CA ALA A 666 -19.42 -10.36 50.06
C ALA A 666 -19.92 -8.91 50.05
N THR A 667 -20.87 -8.58 50.92
CA THR A 667 -21.39 -7.20 51.08
C THR A 667 -20.58 -6.35 52.06
N GLY A 668 -19.73 -6.98 52.88
CA GLY A 668 -18.95 -6.36 53.95
C GLY A 668 -19.74 -6.01 55.23
N ALA A 669 -21.05 -6.28 55.25
CA ALA A 669 -21.96 -5.88 56.33
C ALA A 669 -21.65 -6.58 57.67
N ALA A 670 -21.92 -5.89 58.79
CA ALA A 670 -21.80 -6.48 60.12
C ALA A 670 -22.91 -7.51 60.39
N THR A 671 -22.65 -8.46 61.29
CA THR A 671 -23.65 -9.44 61.74
C THR A 671 -24.88 -8.73 62.31
N GLY A 672 -26.06 -9.07 61.78
CA GLY A 672 -27.33 -8.47 62.20
C GLY A 672 -27.67 -7.13 61.53
N ILE A 673 -27.03 -6.78 60.41
CA ILE A 673 -27.39 -5.65 59.55
C ILE A 673 -28.14 -6.16 58.30
N ASP A 674 -29.32 -5.59 58.05
CA ASP A 674 -30.07 -5.86 56.82
C ASP A 674 -29.37 -5.18 55.63
N THR A 675 -29.16 -5.91 54.55
CA THR A 675 -28.56 -5.39 53.31
C THR A 675 -29.54 -5.55 52.16
N ALA A 676 -29.99 -4.44 51.59
CA ALA A 676 -30.73 -4.43 50.32
C ALA A 676 -29.76 -4.07 49.18
N THR A 677 -29.56 -5.02 48.25
CA THR A 677 -28.72 -4.82 47.07
C THR A 677 -29.59 -4.57 45.84
N SER A 678 -29.27 -3.54 45.05
CA SER A 678 -29.78 -3.34 43.69
C SER A 678 -28.62 -3.24 42.70
N ALA A 679 -28.84 -3.63 41.45
CA ALA A 679 -27.90 -3.43 40.36
C ALA A 679 -28.64 -2.93 39.12
N VAL A 680 -28.10 -1.91 38.46
CA VAL A 680 -28.67 -1.30 37.26
C VAL A 680 -27.56 -1.08 36.24
N LEU A 681 -27.75 -1.63 35.03
CA LEU A 681 -27.00 -1.27 33.84
C LEU A 681 -27.63 0.01 33.27
N ARG A 682 -26.84 1.06 33.13
CA ARG A 682 -27.25 2.30 32.47
C ARG A 682 -26.47 2.46 31.17
N ASP A 683 -27.15 2.79 30.08
CA ASP A 683 -26.49 3.29 28.87
C ASP A 683 -26.12 4.77 29.09
N ASP A 684 -24.85 5.10 28.96
CA ASP A 684 -24.33 6.45 29.22
C ASP A 684 -24.58 7.41 28.03
N THR A 685 -25.08 6.90 26.90
CA THR A 685 -25.35 7.62 25.65
C THR A 685 -26.77 8.19 25.63
N ASP A 686 -27.76 7.37 25.98
CA ASP A 686 -29.19 7.75 25.97
C ASP A 686 -29.84 7.76 27.37
N GLY A 687 -29.12 7.30 28.41
CA GLY A 687 -29.60 7.30 29.79
C GLY A 687 -30.61 6.20 30.12
N THR A 688 -30.84 5.24 29.21
CA THR A 688 -31.73 4.10 29.49
C THR A 688 -31.16 3.22 30.62
N GLU A 689 -32.03 2.73 31.50
CA GLU A 689 -31.67 1.91 32.66
C GLU A 689 -32.35 0.54 32.60
N GLN A 690 -31.57 -0.52 32.80
CA GLN A 690 -32.00 -1.91 32.85
C GLN A 690 -31.58 -2.55 34.18
N PRO A 691 -32.50 -3.18 34.94
CA PRO A 691 -32.14 -3.90 36.16
C PRO A 691 -31.27 -5.12 35.83
N VAL A 692 -30.18 -5.29 36.58
CA VAL A 692 -29.26 -6.44 36.47
C VAL A 692 -29.51 -7.38 37.65
N ALA A 693 -29.77 -8.65 37.37
CA ALA A 693 -29.85 -9.68 38.41
C ALA A 693 -28.46 -10.25 38.69
N LEU A 694 -27.96 -10.09 39.93
CA LEU A 694 -26.65 -10.64 40.31
C LEU A 694 -26.64 -12.18 40.20
N GLY A 695 -25.53 -12.73 39.69
CA GLY A 695 -25.41 -14.16 39.38
C GLY A 695 -26.21 -14.62 38.15
N ARG A 696 -26.71 -13.68 37.34
CA ARG A 696 -27.29 -13.95 36.01
C ARG A 696 -26.52 -13.20 34.93
N GLU A 697 -26.70 -13.67 33.70
CA GLU A 697 -26.12 -13.08 32.51
C GLU A 697 -26.88 -11.82 32.10
N PHE A 698 -26.14 -10.78 31.72
CA PHE A 698 -26.64 -9.58 31.08
C PHE A 698 -25.75 -9.25 29.88
N THR A 699 -26.33 -8.67 28.83
CA THR A 699 -25.60 -8.31 27.61
C THR A 699 -25.23 -6.83 27.65
N VAL A 700 -23.98 -6.50 27.37
CA VAL A 700 -23.54 -5.14 27.06
C VAL A 700 -23.77 -4.89 25.57
N PRO A 701 -24.61 -3.91 25.18
CA PRO A 701 -24.87 -3.61 23.78
C PRO A 701 -23.59 -3.20 23.03
N ALA A 702 -23.45 -3.60 21.77
CA ALA A 702 -22.31 -3.17 20.96
C ALA A 702 -22.32 -1.66 20.72
N GLU A 703 -21.12 -1.07 20.59
CA GLU A 703 -20.90 0.33 20.23
C GLU A 703 -21.47 1.37 21.23
N ARG A 704 -21.90 0.91 22.41
CA ARG A 704 -22.40 1.75 23.52
C ARG A 704 -21.36 1.87 24.64
N SER A 705 -21.43 2.98 25.37
CA SER A 705 -20.83 3.08 26.70
C SER A 705 -21.91 2.82 27.74
N SER A 706 -21.62 2.00 28.74
CA SER A 706 -22.58 1.66 29.78
C SER A 706 -21.92 1.52 31.15
N THR A 707 -22.64 1.93 32.18
CA THR A 707 -22.20 1.83 33.58
C THR A 707 -23.13 0.90 34.35
N VAL A 708 -22.62 -0.20 34.90
CA VAL A 708 -23.36 -1.02 35.88
C VAL A 708 -23.09 -0.48 37.28
N THR A 709 -24.10 0.11 37.91
CA THR A 709 -24.03 0.53 39.31
C THR A 709 -24.71 -0.49 40.20
N VAL A 710 -23.95 -1.13 41.10
CA VAL A 710 -24.48 -1.97 42.18
C VAL A 710 -24.48 -1.16 43.47
N THR A 711 -25.63 -1.07 44.14
CA THR A 711 -25.79 -0.29 45.39
C THR A 711 -26.20 -1.20 46.53
N ASN A 712 -25.46 -1.15 47.64
CA ASN A 712 -25.88 -1.75 48.91
C ASN A 712 -26.45 -0.66 49.82
N ARG A 713 -27.70 -0.84 50.26
CA ARG A 713 -28.29 -0.05 51.34
C ARG A 713 -28.30 -0.90 52.60
N LEU A 714 -27.50 -0.51 53.58
CA LEU A 714 -27.36 -1.18 54.87
C LEU A 714 -28.22 -0.48 55.91
N THR A 715 -29.02 -1.24 56.67
CA THR A 715 -29.86 -0.71 57.75
C THR A 715 -29.79 -1.61 58.98
N ARG A 716 -29.76 -1.01 60.18
CA ARG A 716 -30.02 -1.79 61.40
C ARG A 716 -31.50 -2.21 61.41
N PRO A 717 -31.81 -3.47 61.74
CA PRO A 717 -33.18 -3.87 62.05
C PRO A 717 -33.72 -2.98 63.16
N SER A 718 -34.89 -2.38 62.94
CA SER A 718 -35.59 -1.67 64.01
C SER A 718 -36.03 -2.70 65.05
N PRO A 719 -35.83 -2.47 66.37
CA PRO A 719 -36.30 -3.41 67.38
C PRO A 719 -37.82 -3.56 67.26
N SER A 720 -38.27 -4.78 66.99
CA SER A 720 -39.69 -5.09 66.83
C SER A 720 -40.47 -4.68 68.09
N PRO A 721 -41.60 -3.94 67.97
CA PRO A 721 -42.39 -3.56 69.13
C PRO A 721 -42.92 -4.81 69.84
N SER A 722 -42.56 -4.95 71.11
CA SER A 722 -42.92 -6.10 71.95
C SER A 722 -44.45 -6.29 72.02
N PRO A 723 -44.98 -7.52 71.93
CA PRO A 723 -46.42 -7.75 71.88
C PRO A 723 -47.10 -7.40 73.21
N SER A 724 -48.18 -6.60 73.15
CA SER A 724 -49.05 -6.35 74.30
C SER A 724 -49.82 -7.60 74.71
N PRO A 725 -50.06 -7.83 76.02
CA PRO A 725 -50.76 -9.01 76.52
C PRO A 725 -52.26 -8.98 76.20
N SER A 726 -52.81 -10.14 75.81
CA SER A 726 -54.25 -10.34 75.60
C SER A 726 -54.99 -10.72 76.91
N PRO A 727 -56.24 -10.28 77.12
CA PRO A 727 -57.12 -10.78 78.17
C PRO A 727 -58.13 -11.84 77.71
N SER A 728 -58.34 -12.83 78.60
CA SER A 728 -59.42 -13.84 78.75
C SER A 728 -60.52 -14.12 77.69
N HIS A 729 -60.57 -15.40 77.30
CA HIS A 729 -61.73 -16.32 77.23
C HIS A 729 -63.19 -15.81 77.04
N SER A 730 -63.87 -16.29 75.98
CA SER A 730 -65.08 -17.16 76.05
C SER A 730 -65.61 -17.55 74.63
N PRO A 731 -66.46 -18.59 74.47
CA PRO A 731 -66.39 -19.49 73.29
C PRO A 731 -67.58 -19.50 72.29
N SER A 732 -67.34 -20.09 71.10
CA SER A 732 -68.15 -21.17 70.45
C SER A 732 -68.43 -21.05 68.92
N THR A 733 -68.57 -22.23 68.30
CA THR A 733 -69.18 -22.63 66.99
C THR A 733 -68.40 -22.58 65.66
N ASP A 734 -68.11 -23.79 65.15
CA ASP A 734 -68.15 -24.41 63.78
C ASP A 734 -68.76 -23.64 62.57
N PRO A 735 -68.68 -24.16 61.30
CA PRO A 735 -67.68 -25.07 60.67
C PRO A 735 -67.32 -24.76 59.17
N SER A 736 -66.14 -25.21 58.69
CA SER A 736 -65.83 -25.63 57.27
C SER A 736 -66.08 -24.68 56.05
N PRO A 737 -65.67 -25.00 54.79
CA PRO A 737 -64.80 -26.08 54.28
C PRO A 737 -63.64 -25.62 53.34
N SER A 738 -62.85 -26.60 52.87
CA SER A 738 -61.96 -26.58 51.67
C SER A 738 -62.76 -26.54 50.33
N PRO A 739 -62.20 -26.62 49.09
CA PRO A 739 -60.84 -27.01 48.60
C PRO A 739 -60.23 -25.94 47.64
N SER A 740 -59.31 -26.13 46.66
CA SER A 740 -58.55 -27.27 46.08
C SER A 740 -57.30 -26.77 45.29
N PRO A 741 -56.26 -27.59 44.98
CA PRO A 741 -55.15 -27.23 44.09
C PRO A 741 -55.32 -27.75 42.63
N THR A 742 -54.54 -27.22 41.69
CA THR A 742 -54.47 -27.70 40.28
C THR A 742 -53.01 -27.95 39.84
N VAL A 743 -52.84 -28.95 38.97
CA VAL A 743 -51.61 -29.66 38.59
C VAL A 743 -51.10 -29.21 37.19
N PRO A 744 -49.81 -29.39 36.83
CA PRO A 744 -49.18 -28.75 35.65
C PRO A 744 -49.17 -29.62 34.37
N THR A 745 -48.76 -29.03 33.24
CA THR A 745 -48.58 -29.72 31.94
C THR A 745 -47.36 -29.26 31.14
N THR A 746 -46.62 -30.24 30.63
CA THR A 746 -45.61 -30.21 29.53
C THR A 746 -46.11 -31.19 28.43
N PRO A 747 -45.41 -31.54 27.33
CA PRO A 747 -44.27 -30.92 26.59
C PRO A 747 -44.51 -30.84 25.05
N THR A 748 -43.51 -30.44 24.24
CA THR A 748 -43.17 -31.10 22.94
C THR A 748 -41.84 -30.65 22.33
N THR A 749 -41.25 -31.53 21.50
CA THR A 749 -40.06 -31.35 20.65
C THR A 749 -40.44 -31.71 19.20
N PRO A 750 -39.69 -31.28 18.15
CA PRO A 750 -38.95 -32.27 17.35
C PRO A 750 -37.61 -31.76 16.74
N THR A 751 -37.04 -32.50 15.78
CA THR A 751 -35.57 -32.67 15.58
C THR A 751 -35.09 -32.58 14.11
N ALA A 752 -33.95 -31.90 13.86
CA ALA A 752 -32.99 -32.06 12.73
C ALA A 752 -33.50 -31.83 11.27
N PRO A 753 -32.67 -31.86 10.18
CA PRO A 753 -31.20 -32.03 10.07
C PRO A 753 -30.45 -30.97 9.20
N SER A 754 -29.14 -31.17 9.01
CA SER A 754 -28.21 -30.39 8.16
C SER A 754 -28.11 -30.94 6.72
N PRO A 755 -27.71 -30.11 5.73
CA PRO A 755 -26.87 -30.59 4.63
C PRO A 755 -25.64 -29.69 4.33
N ALA A 756 -24.57 -30.30 3.81
CA ALA A 756 -23.34 -29.63 3.34
C ALA A 756 -23.29 -29.54 1.80
N ALA A 757 -22.61 -28.52 1.26
CA ALA A 757 -22.38 -28.28 -0.17
C ALA A 757 -21.09 -27.43 -0.38
N PRO A 758 -20.55 -27.23 -1.60
CA PRO A 758 -19.12 -27.45 -1.89
C PRO A 758 -18.26 -26.18 -2.08
N PRO A 759 -16.92 -26.31 -2.21
CA PRO A 759 -16.03 -25.17 -2.39
C PRO A 759 -15.96 -24.68 -3.86
N PRO A 760 -16.03 -23.37 -4.13
CA PRO A 760 -15.63 -22.78 -5.41
C PRO A 760 -14.16 -22.33 -5.40
N ALA A 761 -13.52 -22.38 -6.56
CA ALA A 761 -12.10 -22.06 -6.73
C ALA A 761 -11.80 -20.57 -6.55
N GLY A 762 -10.74 -20.25 -5.78
CA GLY A 762 -10.28 -18.88 -5.57
C GLY A 762 -9.10 -18.52 -6.48
N GLY A 763 -9.24 -17.43 -7.23
CA GLY A 763 -8.13 -16.71 -7.87
C GLY A 763 -8.34 -15.21 -7.64
N LEU A 764 -7.48 -14.57 -6.85
CA LEU A 764 -7.67 -13.20 -6.32
C LEU A 764 -6.36 -12.38 -6.40
N PRO A 765 -6.45 -11.04 -6.56
CA PRO A 765 -5.38 -10.13 -7.04
C PRO A 765 -4.38 -9.76 -5.95
N GLU A 766 -3.21 -9.20 -6.30
CA GLU A 766 -2.27 -8.52 -5.38
C GLU A 766 -2.23 -6.97 -5.52
N THR A 767 -1.75 -6.25 -4.48
CA THR A 767 -1.97 -4.79 -4.31
C THR A 767 -0.86 -4.06 -3.51
N GLY A 768 -0.17 -3.06 -4.09
CA GLY A 768 0.66 -2.06 -3.34
C GLY A 768 1.65 -1.23 -4.18
N SER A 769 1.47 0.09 -4.36
CA SER A 769 1.95 1.11 -3.41
C SER A 769 3.48 1.34 -3.43
N SER A 770 4.00 2.08 -4.43
CA SER A 770 5.43 2.48 -4.53
C SER A 770 5.65 4.01 -4.54
N PRO A 771 6.87 4.51 -4.27
CA PRO A 771 7.11 5.95 -4.10
C PRO A 771 8.14 6.56 -5.07
N PHE A 772 7.68 7.28 -6.08
CA PHE A 772 8.52 8.24 -6.83
C PHE A 772 7.72 9.51 -7.12
N PRO A 773 8.27 10.66 -6.72
CA PRO A 773 8.54 11.69 -7.72
C PRO A 773 9.96 12.26 -7.54
N LEU A 774 10.80 12.13 -8.58
CA LEU A 774 11.95 13.01 -8.93
C LEU A 774 12.91 12.34 -9.94
N LEU A 775 12.48 12.18 -11.20
CA LEU A 775 13.40 12.04 -12.34
C LEU A 775 12.92 12.95 -13.47
N GLY A 776 13.28 14.24 -13.35
CA GLY A 776 12.85 15.29 -14.27
C GLY A 776 13.71 16.56 -14.21
N ALA A 777 14.99 16.46 -13.83
CA ALA A 777 15.93 17.59 -13.81
C ALA A 777 17.43 17.20 -13.69
N VAL A 778 17.97 16.41 -14.63
CA VAL A 778 19.44 16.23 -14.78
C VAL A 778 19.89 16.47 -16.23
N SER A 779 19.54 17.64 -16.77
CA SER A 779 19.98 18.11 -18.10
C SER A 779 20.19 19.63 -18.15
N ALA A 780 20.86 20.20 -17.14
CA ALA A 780 21.17 21.64 -17.07
C ALA A 780 22.55 21.91 -16.42
N GLY A 781 23.58 21.18 -16.86
CA GLY A 781 24.89 21.14 -16.19
C GLY A 781 26.11 21.62 -17.00
N VAL A 782 25.97 22.18 -18.20
CA VAL A 782 27.12 22.53 -19.08
C VAL A 782 27.10 23.96 -19.66
N LEU A 783 25.99 24.71 -19.59
CA LEU A 783 25.86 26.04 -20.24
C LEU A 783 25.94 27.25 -19.28
N LEU A 784 26.92 27.30 -18.37
CA LEU A 784 27.18 28.46 -17.51
C LEU A 784 28.65 28.96 -17.50
N SER A 785 29.45 28.63 -18.50
CA SER A 785 30.83 29.14 -18.67
C SER A 785 31.00 30.20 -19.79
N ALA A 786 29.96 30.48 -20.59
CA ALA A 786 30.04 31.41 -21.73
C ALA A 786 29.37 32.79 -21.53
N GLY A 787 28.57 32.99 -20.46
CA GLY A 787 27.79 34.22 -20.26
C GLY A 787 28.48 35.35 -19.48
N GLY A 788 29.65 35.09 -18.87
CA GLY A 788 30.24 35.99 -17.86
C GLY A 788 30.99 37.23 -18.37
N THR A 789 31.30 37.33 -19.67
CA THR A 789 32.27 38.30 -20.20
C THR A 789 31.65 39.60 -20.75
N LEU A 790 30.35 39.65 -21.04
CA LEU A 790 29.73 40.81 -21.71
C LEU A 790 29.21 41.92 -20.76
N LEU A 791 28.99 41.64 -19.47
CA LEU A 791 28.51 42.64 -18.50
C LEU A 791 29.62 43.47 -17.82
N ALA A 792 30.89 43.07 -17.94
CA ALA A 792 32.03 43.83 -17.42
C ALA A 792 32.44 45.03 -18.31
N ALA A 793 32.14 44.99 -19.62
CA ALA A 793 32.55 46.01 -20.57
C ALA A 793 31.71 47.30 -20.48
N ALA A 794 30.45 47.23 -20.05
CA ALA A 794 29.52 48.36 -20.04
C ALA A 794 29.75 49.39 -18.92
N ARG A 795 30.53 49.05 -17.87
CA ARG A 795 30.78 49.94 -16.72
C ARG A 795 32.09 50.74 -16.77
N ARG A 796 32.93 50.57 -17.80
CA ARG A 796 34.26 51.24 -17.89
C ARG A 796 34.36 52.43 -18.85
N ARG A 797 33.24 52.88 -19.48
CA ARG A 797 33.18 54.09 -20.33
C ARG A 797 32.49 55.30 -19.68
N ARG A 798 32.65 55.47 -18.35
CA ARG A 798 32.31 56.71 -17.63
C ARG A 798 33.40 57.06 -16.59
N ARG A 799 34.64 57.24 -17.06
CA ARG A 799 35.69 58.14 -16.50
C ARG A 799 36.96 58.01 -17.34
N HIS A 800 37.28 59.09 -18.05
CA HIS A 800 38.35 59.26 -19.04
C HIS A 800 38.17 58.47 -20.35
#